data_AF-A0A9P7GX04-F1
#
_entry.id   AF-A0A9P7GX04-F1
#
_cell.length_a   1.000
_cell.length_b   1.000
_cell.length_c   1.000
_cell.angle_alpha   90.00
_cell.angle_beta   90.00
_cell.angle_gamma   90.00
#
_symmetry.space_group_name_H-M   'P 1'
#
loop_
_entity.id
_entity.type
_entity.pdbx_description
1 polymer ?
#
loop_
_entity_poly.entity_id
_entity_poly.type
_entity_poly.pdbx_seq_one_letter_code
_entity_poly.pdbx_strand_id
1 'polypeptide(L)'
;MPPPNPDWVKALTPSGPQGSELIAQERAKSDIDVDQLASFLFTKEVLARNSKILKILQADPVFDKSQNYFRGRTDRLEAALARGKALKRLRDRHQWNDDDFHAANELISEPTPYGLHSTMFLKTLEEQGTPAQHKLFLERARNYEIIGCYAQTELGHGSNVRGLETTATWNPEDKTFTMHSPHLTASKWWIGSLGKAANHAVVVAQLILNGKSYGPHPFVVPIRDMKTHEPLPDVHVGDIGPKFGYNTMDNGFLLFNHVKIPHVNMLNRFSGIDPDTGKYIRPSNPALIYGTLTFIRSSIVFQSGSVLARGVTIATRYCAVRRQFQDRDADAGETGENQVLNYTMVQHRLLPLLAASYALHFTGRAMINLYNANQKRMAQARDGAESKRQPGPEELNPGSDHLADLHAISCSLKAFASTTAAEGLEVCRRACGGHGYSAFSGIGSWYADYLPTVTWEGDNYMLTQQVARYLLKSARAVLAGKAPNNGISKIFKEFIRRQDIGAAFDVLDSDQDLVDAFAWRVSFLTFEALKHRDEEKQSWNSLLIDFWRLSTAYAQYQVVKNFHEALQEESTKSSLDPNTLTAMHKLFELFALHHLQSSASEFFTSAATTVRQIQLARTKRTLSLLEEVRPHAVRLVDAWSFPDWQLDSALGRYDGKVYEDLFHRASEVNPVNDIVFDPYPESDVLFRKNAAGPKAKLTVAELIYIIHVGAGIIRISNDPYDIRFDRLTYKSPELWDDSHQSFLRGARPVPVHSHNDYERSIPLFDALGSGCISVEADVHLKHNDLLVGHSTLSLRSGKTLQSLYLKPLQRMIEVQNAGRSGEWRGLFDMAPKQTLTLLIDFKTKGSEIFDKLDEQLQPLRDLDYLTYWNGTARVMRPLTIVATGNAPFDSVLGMNATHRDIFWDAKLERLFSMEDDFDTKPPIYRFNRSNSYFASTKFQNAILFGANNDSGLDNLPSRERDMTSTQIEQATSRGLLARYWDTPSHPPNVRDIAWRVLIDSKIGLLNMDDMGIVRARSRGWGSLQNKDL
;
A
#
# COMPACT_ATOMS: atom_id res chain seq x y z
N MET A 1 -7.16 -10.30 -19.93
CA MET A 1 -8.01 -9.33 -20.65
C MET A 1 -9.32 -10.04 -20.89
N PRO A 2 -10.42 -9.54 -20.30
CA PRO A 2 -11.73 -10.14 -20.46
C PRO A 2 -12.08 -10.18 -21.95
N PRO A 3 -12.92 -11.13 -22.38
CA PRO A 3 -13.58 -10.94 -23.66
C PRO A 3 -14.29 -9.58 -23.61
N PRO A 4 -14.03 -8.68 -24.57
CA PRO A 4 -14.66 -7.36 -24.56
C PRO A 4 -16.17 -7.54 -24.53
N ASN A 5 -16.87 -6.63 -23.85
CA ASN A 5 -18.33 -6.63 -23.84
C ASN A 5 -18.87 -6.82 -25.28
N PRO A 6 -19.80 -7.77 -25.51
CA PRO A 6 -20.33 -7.99 -26.85
C PRO A 6 -21.07 -6.73 -27.32
N ASP A 7 -21.15 -6.53 -28.64
CA ASP A 7 -21.65 -5.27 -29.21
C ASP A 7 -23.07 -4.92 -28.75
N TRP A 8 -23.92 -5.93 -28.52
CA TRP A 8 -25.26 -5.70 -27.99
C TRP A 8 -25.26 -5.14 -26.55
N VAL A 9 -24.29 -5.52 -25.70
CA VAL A 9 -24.14 -4.96 -24.35
C VAL A 9 -23.61 -3.53 -24.43
N LYS A 10 -22.62 -3.27 -25.30
CA LYS A 10 -22.08 -1.92 -25.53
C LYS A 10 -23.13 -0.94 -26.08
N ALA A 11 -24.13 -1.46 -26.79
CA ALA A 11 -25.24 -0.69 -27.33
C ALA A 11 -26.34 -0.37 -26.28
N LEU A 12 -26.31 -1.00 -25.09
CA LEU A 12 -27.28 -0.71 -24.04
C LEU A 12 -27.03 0.66 -23.41
N THR A 13 -28.10 1.41 -23.22
CA THR A 13 -28.12 2.66 -22.45
C THR A 13 -29.03 2.51 -21.24
N PRO A 14 -28.82 3.28 -20.15
CA PRO A 14 -29.78 3.33 -19.05
C PRO A 14 -31.19 3.66 -19.56
N SER A 15 -32.21 3.15 -18.88
CA SER A 15 -33.60 3.56 -19.15
C SER A 15 -33.77 5.04 -18.86
N GLY A 16 -34.46 5.77 -19.75
CA GLY A 16 -34.66 7.21 -19.62
C GLY A 16 -35.50 7.60 -18.39
N PRO A 17 -35.38 8.86 -17.92
CA PRO A 17 -34.44 9.89 -18.35
C PRO A 17 -33.00 9.56 -17.94
N GLN A 18 -32.02 10.03 -18.71
CA GLN A 18 -30.62 9.72 -18.47
C GLN A 18 -30.09 10.46 -17.23
N GLY A 19 -29.14 9.87 -16.51
CA GLY A 19 -28.54 10.51 -15.34
C GLY A 19 -27.88 11.86 -15.67
N SER A 20 -27.28 11.98 -16.85
CA SER A 20 -26.71 13.23 -17.36
C SER A 20 -27.77 14.32 -17.61
N GLU A 21 -28.98 13.94 -18.00
CA GLU A 21 -30.09 14.88 -18.19
C GLU A 21 -30.61 15.35 -16.84
N LEU A 22 -30.82 14.41 -15.90
CA LEU A 22 -31.28 14.72 -14.54
C LEU A 22 -30.33 15.68 -13.82
N ILE A 23 -29.02 15.42 -13.85
CA ILE A 23 -28.05 16.28 -13.17
C ILE A 23 -27.95 17.67 -13.82
N ALA A 24 -28.11 17.75 -15.15
CA ALA A 24 -28.16 19.04 -15.85
C ALA A 24 -29.42 19.84 -15.47
N GLN A 25 -30.57 19.17 -15.35
CA GLN A 25 -31.82 19.78 -14.86
C GLN A 25 -31.65 20.29 -13.42
N GLU A 26 -31.03 19.50 -12.54
CA GLU A 26 -30.75 19.93 -11.16
C GLU A 26 -29.85 21.18 -11.11
N ARG A 27 -28.82 21.25 -11.95
CA ARG A 27 -27.96 22.46 -12.02
C ARG A 27 -28.68 23.68 -12.57
N ALA A 28 -29.70 23.50 -13.40
CA ALA A 28 -30.52 24.58 -13.95
C ALA A 28 -31.58 25.10 -12.96
N LYS A 29 -31.97 24.30 -11.94
CA LYS A 29 -32.93 24.70 -10.89
C LYS A 29 -32.39 25.73 -9.90
N SER A 30 -31.08 26.02 -9.94
CA SER A 30 -30.45 26.96 -9.01
C SER A 30 -29.56 27.95 -9.73
N ASP A 31 -29.56 29.15 -9.20
CA ASP A 31 -28.81 30.34 -9.62
C ASP A 31 -27.52 30.60 -8.83
N ILE A 32 -27.16 29.75 -7.86
CA ILE A 32 -25.94 29.89 -7.06
C ILE A 32 -24.72 29.93 -7.98
N ASP A 33 -23.88 30.97 -7.89
CA ASP A 33 -22.65 31.02 -8.65
C ASP A 33 -21.62 30.05 -8.06
N VAL A 34 -21.44 28.91 -8.73
CA VAL A 34 -20.55 27.81 -8.30
C VAL A 34 -19.10 28.27 -8.29
N ASP A 35 -18.69 29.05 -9.30
CA ASP A 35 -17.29 29.49 -9.44
C ASP A 35 -16.97 30.59 -8.42
N GLN A 36 -17.92 31.48 -8.15
CA GLN A 36 -17.79 32.48 -7.07
C GLN A 36 -17.71 31.80 -5.70
N LEU A 37 -18.61 30.87 -5.41
CA LEU A 37 -18.62 30.15 -4.12
C LEU A 37 -17.36 29.29 -3.95
N ALA A 38 -16.92 28.58 -4.99
CA ALA A 38 -15.66 27.83 -4.96
C ALA A 38 -14.46 28.76 -4.71
N SER A 39 -14.41 29.92 -5.38
CA SER A 39 -13.38 30.93 -5.16
C SER A 39 -13.41 31.50 -3.75
N PHE A 40 -14.58 31.63 -3.14
CA PHE A 40 -14.71 32.08 -1.76
C PHE A 40 -14.25 31.03 -0.74
N LEU A 41 -14.51 29.75 -1.00
CA LEU A 41 -14.08 28.63 -0.15
C LEU A 41 -12.56 28.41 -0.22
N PHE A 42 -11.97 28.49 -1.42
CA PHE A 42 -10.59 28.06 -1.64
C PHE A 42 -9.64 29.13 -2.15
N THR A 43 -10.11 30.28 -2.66
CA THR A 43 -9.39 31.25 -3.51
C THR A 43 -9.13 30.76 -4.94
N LYS A 44 -9.05 31.70 -5.88
CA LYS A 44 -8.78 31.39 -7.30
C LYS A 44 -7.40 30.78 -7.48
N GLU A 45 -6.44 31.20 -6.67
CA GLU A 45 -5.06 30.73 -6.68
C GLU A 45 -4.96 29.25 -6.31
N VAL A 46 -5.69 28.80 -5.28
CA VAL A 46 -5.72 27.39 -4.88
C VAL A 46 -6.42 26.53 -5.92
N LEU A 47 -7.55 26.99 -6.49
CA LEU A 47 -8.26 26.26 -7.55
C LEU A 47 -7.38 26.08 -8.80
N ALA A 48 -6.65 27.13 -9.20
CA ALA A 48 -5.70 27.08 -10.30
C ALA A 48 -4.50 26.16 -10.00
N ARG A 49 -3.95 26.21 -8.77
CA ARG A 49 -2.91 25.31 -8.28
C ARG A 49 -3.36 23.84 -8.37
N ASN A 50 -4.52 23.52 -7.83
CA ASN A 50 -5.07 22.16 -7.83
C ASN A 50 -5.26 21.65 -9.26
N SER A 51 -5.81 22.48 -10.15
CA SER A 51 -5.99 22.15 -11.57
C SER A 51 -4.67 21.86 -12.29
N LYS A 52 -3.63 22.67 -12.03
CA LYS A 52 -2.29 22.47 -12.60
C LYS A 52 -1.65 21.18 -12.10
N ILE A 53 -1.71 20.92 -10.80
CA ILE A 53 -1.11 19.74 -10.17
C ILE A 53 -1.84 18.47 -10.59
N LEU A 54 -3.17 18.50 -10.68
CA LEU A 54 -3.96 17.35 -11.12
C LEU A 54 -3.52 16.88 -12.51
N LYS A 55 -3.29 17.79 -13.46
CA LYS A 55 -2.78 17.44 -14.80
C LYS A 55 -1.42 16.75 -14.75
N ILE A 56 -0.54 17.19 -13.85
CA ILE A 56 0.78 16.58 -13.64
C ILE A 56 0.63 15.16 -13.08
N LEU A 57 -0.23 14.97 -12.08
CA LEU A 57 -0.48 13.66 -11.47
C LEU A 57 -1.12 12.68 -12.46
N GLN A 58 -2.12 13.12 -13.22
CA GLN A 58 -2.81 12.29 -14.22
C GLN A 58 -1.92 11.86 -15.38
N ALA A 59 -0.88 12.63 -15.69
CA ALA A 59 0.07 12.29 -16.75
C ALA A 59 1.09 11.22 -16.34
N ASP A 60 1.26 10.95 -15.05
CA ASP A 60 2.21 9.95 -14.54
C ASP A 60 1.46 8.64 -14.18
N PRO A 61 1.74 7.52 -14.89
CA PRO A 61 1.05 6.24 -14.67
C PRO A 61 1.14 5.70 -13.24
N VAL A 62 2.11 6.12 -12.43
CA VAL A 62 2.24 5.65 -11.04
C VAL A 62 1.06 6.08 -10.16
N PHE A 63 0.36 7.15 -10.55
CA PHE A 63 -0.83 7.65 -9.86
C PHE A 63 -2.13 7.06 -10.41
N ASP A 64 -2.09 6.12 -11.36
CA ASP A 64 -3.29 5.41 -11.79
C ASP A 64 -3.96 4.69 -10.60
N LYS A 65 -5.26 4.93 -10.42
CA LYS A 65 -6.07 4.42 -9.31
C LYS A 65 -6.92 3.21 -9.68
N SER A 66 -6.98 2.83 -10.96
CA SER A 66 -7.87 1.78 -11.46
C SER A 66 -7.76 0.45 -10.70
N GLN A 67 -6.55 0.09 -10.26
CA GLN A 67 -6.25 -1.16 -9.55
C GLN A 67 -6.37 -1.07 -8.02
N ASN A 68 -6.67 0.10 -7.44
CA ASN A 68 -6.69 0.27 -5.98
C ASN A 68 -7.67 -0.66 -5.26
N TYR A 69 -8.81 -0.98 -5.90
CA TYR A 69 -9.87 -1.81 -5.32
C TYR A 69 -9.56 -3.31 -5.31
N PHE A 70 -8.62 -3.76 -6.14
CA PHE A 70 -8.34 -5.19 -6.36
C PHE A 70 -7.01 -5.62 -5.75
N ARG A 71 -6.19 -4.68 -5.27
CA ARG A 71 -4.90 -4.95 -4.63
C ARG A 71 -5.09 -5.44 -3.19
N GLY A 72 -4.37 -6.51 -2.84
CA GLY A 72 -4.15 -6.90 -1.45
C GLY A 72 -3.29 -5.89 -0.69
N ARG A 73 -3.16 -6.05 0.64
CA ARG A 73 -2.43 -5.10 1.50
C ARG A 73 -1.00 -4.81 1.01
N THR A 74 -0.23 -5.85 0.72
CA THR A 74 1.17 -5.70 0.28
C THR A 74 1.27 -4.89 -1.01
N ASP A 75 0.49 -5.25 -2.02
CA ASP A 75 0.46 -4.54 -3.31
C ASP A 75 -0.02 -3.09 -3.16
N ARG A 76 -0.97 -2.82 -2.24
CA ARG A 76 -1.40 -1.45 -1.93
C ARG A 76 -0.30 -0.63 -1.28
N LEU A 77 0.42 -1.20 -0.32
CA LEU A 77 1.50 -0.52 0.39
C LEU A 77 2.67 -0.20 -0.56
N GLU A 78 2.97 -1.12 -1.47
CA GLU A 78 3.99 -0.92 -2.50
C GLU A 78 3.61 0.16 -3.52
N ALA A 79 2.36 0.15 -3.99
CA ALA A 79 1.85 1.22 -4.85
C ALA A 79 1.90 2.59 -4.13
N ALA A 80 1.53 2.65 -2.85
CA ALA A 80 1.60 3.86 -2.06
C ALA A 80 3.05 4.34 -1.84
N LEU A 81 4.00 3.42 -1.64
CA LEU A 81 5.42 3.74 -1.59
C LEU A 81 5.92 4.31 -2.91
N ALA A 82 5.54 3.72 -4.04
CA ALA A 82 5.88 4.21 -5.37
C ALA A 82 5.32 5.63 -5.62
N ARG A 83 4.05 5.87 -5.24
CA ARG A 83 3.41 7.20 -5.30
C ARG A 83 4.11 8.21 -4.40
N GLY A 84 4.43 7.86 -3.16
CA GLY A 84 5.18 8.73 -2.24
C GLY A 84 6.55 9.12 -2.79
N LYS A 85 7.31 8.16 -3.34
CA LYS A 85 8.60 8.43 -4.00
C LYS A 85 8.44 9.29 -5.26
N ALA A 86 7.39 9.06 -6.05
CA ALA A 86 7.10 9.88 -7.23
C ALA A 86 6.73 11.32 -6.84
N LEU A 87 5.91 11.53 -5.81
CA LEU A 87 5.57 12.86 -5.32
C LEU A 87 6.82 13.65 -4.91
N LYS A 88 7.78 13.03 -4.22
CA LYS A 88 9.04 13.72 -3.89
C LYS A 88 9.83 14.11 -5.14
N ARG A 89 9.95 13.20 -6.12
CA ARG A 89 10.62 13.48 -7.40
C ARG A 89 9.92 14.59 -8.19
N LEU A 90 8.58 14.61 -8.19
CA LEU A 90 7.79 15.67 -8.83
C LEU A 90 7.97 17.01 -8.11
N ARG A 91 8.00 17.01 -6.77
CA ARG A 91 8.29 18.21 -5.98
C ARG A 91 9.63 18.82 -6.39
N ASP A 92 10.67 18.01 -6.54
CA ASP A 92 12.00 18.50 -6.94
C ASP A 92 12.01 18.97 -8.39
N ARG A 93 11.45 18.18 -9.31
CA ARG A 93 11.40 18.49 -10.75
C ARG A 93 10.65 19.79 -11.05
N HIS A 94 9.52 20.00 -10.38
CA HIS A 94 8.65 21.16 -10.60
C HIS A 94 8.90 22.30 -9.60
N GLN A 95 9.88 22.14 -8.69
CA GLN A 95 10.20 23.10 -7.64
C GLN A 95 8.97 23.51 -6.81
N TRP A 96 8.14 22.52 -6.47
CA TRP A 96 6.94 22.74 -5.67
C TRP A 96 7.31 23.24 -4.26
N ASN A 97 6.60 24.29 -3.82
CA ASN A 97 6.61 24.70 -2.42
C ASN A 97 5.76 23.73 -1.57
N ASP A 98 5.66 23.99 -0.27
CA ASP A 98 4.90 23.12 0.63
C ASP A 98 3.40 23.11 0.33
N ASP A 99 2.81 24.21 -0.12
CA ASP A 99 1.40 24.25 -0.52
C ASP A 99 1.12 23.38 -1.75
N ASP A 100 1.99 23.46 -2.76
CA ASP A 100 1.89 22.65 -3.98
C ASP A 100 2.03 21.15 -3.62
N PHE A 101 3.00 20.82 -2.76
CA PHE A 101 3.17 19.45 -2.28
C PHE A 101 1.96 18.96 -1.46
N HIS A 102 1.38 19.83 -0.63
CA HIS A 102 0.17 19.51 0.13
C HIS A 102 -1.03 19.27 -0.78
N ALA A 103 -1.26 20.16 -1.75
CA ALA A 103 -2.31 20.00 -2.76
C ALA A 103 -2.16 18.69 -3.54
N ALA A 104 -0.92 18.31 -3.91
CA ALA A 104 -0.67 17.03 -4.55
C ALA A 104 -1.05 15.82 -3.66
N ASN A 105 -0.70 15.87 -2.37
CA ASN A 105 -1.09 14.83 -1.40
C ASN A 105 -2.62 14.77 -1.20
N GLU A 106 -3.31 15.91 -1.18
CA GLU A 106 -4.78 15.93 -1.04
C GLU A 106 -5.50 15.40 -2.29
N LEU A 107 -4.97 15.64 -3.49
CA LEU A 107 -5.53 15.18 -4.76
C LEU A 107 -5.38 13.66 -4.96
N ILE A 108 -4.24 13.07 -4.55
CA ILE A 108 -4.10 11.61 -4.61
C ILE A 108 -5.12 10.90 -3.71
N SER A 109 -5.60 11.56 -2.64
CA SER A 109 -6.60 11.05 -1.70
C SER A 109 -6.20 9.71 -1.07
N GLU A 110 -4.91 9.48 -0.84
CA GLU A 110 -4.41 8.24 -0.26
C GLU A 110 -3.18 8.52 0.63
N PRO A 111 -3.11 7.95 1.84
CA PRO A 111 -1.93 8.09 2.69
C PRO A 111 -0.71 7.44 2.04
N THR A 112 0.45 8.08 2.13
CA THR A 112 1.74 7.50 1.70
C THR A 112 2.61 7.17 2.90
N PRO A 113 3.56 6.21 2.80
CA PRO A 113 4.49 5.87 3.89
C PRO A 113 5.35 7.03 4.41
N TYR A 114 5.36 8.20 3.76
CA TYR A 114 6.08 9.41 4.20
C TYR A 114 5.20 10.42 4.94
N GLY A 115 3.91 10.11 5.15
CA GLY A 115 2.96 11.05 5.75
C GLY A 115 3.38 11.52 7.15
N LEU A 116 3.82 10.62 8.03
CA LEU A 116 4.22 11.02 9.39
C LEU A 116 5.58 11.73 9.42
N HIS A 117 6.42 11.50 8.43
CA HIS A 117 7.65 12.28 8.25
C HIS A 117 7.31 13.75 8.02
N SER A 118 6.42 14.04 7.06
CA SER A 118 6.08 15.42 6.70
C SER A 118 5.22 16.14 7.74
N THR A 119 4.26 15.46 8.37
CA THR A 119 3.28 16.12 9.24
C THR A 119 3.71 16.21 10.71
N MET A 120 4.35 15.16 11.25
CA MET A 120 4.65 15.07 12.67
C MET A 120 6.15 15.21 12.96
N PHE A 121 7.00 14.46 12.26
CA PHE A 121 8.43 14.44 12.54
C PHE A 121 9.09 15.79 12.25
N LEU A 122 8.91 16.35 11.04
CA LEU A 122 9.45 17.66 10.69
C LEU A 122 8.92 18.77 11.61
N LYS A 123 7.62 18.75 11.91
CA LYS A 123 6.99 19.76 12.75
C LYS A 123 7.51 19.73 14.19
N THR A 124 7.67 18.52 14.75
CA THR A 124 8.23 18.34 16.08
C THR A 124 9.67 18.84 16.16
N LEU A 125 10.50 18.52 15.15
CA LEU A 125 11.88 19.01 15.09
C LEU A 125 11.95 20.54 15.00
N GLU A 126 11.09 21.18 14.19
CA GLU A 126 11.03 22.64 14.03
C GLU A 126 10.57 23.36 15.31
N GLU A 127 9.60 22.80 16.02
CA GLU A 127 9.00 23.46 17.18
C GLU A 127 9.77 23.20 18.47
N GLN A 128 10.36 22.01 18.62
CA GLN A 128 10.96 21.55 19.88
C GLN A 128 12.49 21.41 19.82
N GLY A 129 13.09 21.53 18.63
CA GLY A 129 14.53 21.54 18.46
C GLY A 129 15.20 22.88 18.78
N THR A 130 16.43 22.82 19.26
CA THR A 130 17.35 23.97 19.31
C THR A 130 18.03 24.21 17.96
N PRO A 131 18.68 25.37 17.73
CA PRO A 131 19.41 25.61 16.47
C PRO A 131 20.46 24.54 16.14
N ALA A 132 21.16 24.01 17.13
CA ALA A 132 22.12 22.91 16.94
C ALA A 132 21.42 21.61 16.50
N GLN A 133 20.28 21.28 17.10
CA GLN A 133 19.47 20.12 16.73
C GLN A 133 18.81 20.29 15.36
N HIS A 134 18.45 21.52 14.97
CA HIS A 134 17.95 21.79 13.62
C HIS A 134 19.00 21.44 12.57
N LYS A 135 20.24 21.87 12.78
CA LYS A 135 21.35 21.54 11.87
C LYS A 135 21.61 20.03 11.81
N LEU A 136 21.53 19.34 12.95
CA LEU A 136 21.81 17.90 13.02
C LEU A 136 20.69 17.02 12.44
N PHE A 137 19.43 17.40 12.67
CA PHE A 137 18.27 16.56 12.37
C PHE A 137 17.31 17.19 11.36
N LEU A 138 16.86 18.43 11.59
CA LEU A 138 15.79 19.06 10.79
C LEU A 138 16.22 19.32 9.34
N GLU A 139 17.41 19.87 9.11
CA GLU A 139 17.90 20.17 7.76
C GLU A 139 18.02 18.90 6.91
N ARG A 140 18.63 17.86 7.49
CA ARG A 140 18.75 16.53 6.86
C ARG A 140 17.39 15.88 6.62
N ALA A 141 16.48 16.00 7.57
CA ALA A 141 15.11 15.50 7.43
C ALA A 141 14.35 16.23 6.32
N ARG A 142 14.45 17.57 6.21
CA ARG A 142 13.85 18.35 5.11
C ARG A 142 14.37 17.94 3.74
N ASN A 143 15.64 17.54 3.68
CA ASN A 143 16.27 17.01 2.46
C ASN A 143 15.96 15.53 2.20
N TYR A 144 15.15 14.87 3.04
CA TYR A 144 14.87 13.43 2.98
C TYR A 144 16.13 12.54 3.12
N GLU A 145 17.22 13.10 3.67
CA GLU A 145 18.39 12.33 4.08
C GLU A 145 18.13 11.53 5.36
N ILE A 146 17.16 11.97 6.15
CA ILE A 146 16.58 11.26 7.30
C ILE A 146 15.09 11.11 7.04
N ILE A 147 14.57 9.88 7.15
CA ILE A 147 13.13 9.62 7.12
C ILE A 147 12.69 9.29 8.53
N GLY A 148 11.70 10.01 9.02
CA GLY A 148 11.37 10.04 10.43
C GLY A 148 9.90 9.75 10.73
N CYS A 149 9.62 9.29 11.94
CA CYS A 149 8.27 9.11 12.46
C CYS A 149 8.14 9.65 13.90
N TYR A 150 6.92 9.70 14.43
CA TYR A 150 6.63 10.17 15.79
C TYR A 150 6.16 9.01 16.68
N ALA A 151 7.06 8.48 17.50
CA ALA A 151 6.89 7.29 18.31
C ALA A 151 6.51 7.62 19.77
N GLN A 152 5.23 7.93 19.99
CA GLN A 152 4.69 8.21 21.32
C GLN A 152 3.91 7.03 21.90
N THR A 153 2.82 6.65 21.25
CA THR A 153 1.88 5.61 21.69
C THR A 153 2.59 4.29 21.91
N GLU A 154 2.19 3.61 22.98
CA GLU A 154 2.65 2.28 23.37
C GLU A 154 1.49 1.29 23.35
N LEU A 155 1.82 0.00 23.37
CA LEU A 155 0.85 -1.08 23.43
C LEU A 155 -0.07 -0.95 24.66
N GLY A 156 0.48 -0.54 25.81
CA GLY A 156 -0.27 -0.29 27.05
C GLY A 156 -0.85 1.12 27.19
N HIS A 157 -0.33 2.11 26.45
CA HIS A 157 -0.61 3.53 26.71
C HIS A 157 -0.78 4.36 25.43
N GLY A 158 -2.02 4.81 25.19
CA GLY A 158 -2.37 5.79 24.14
C GLY A 158 -2.78 7.14 24.72
N SER A 159 -4.04 7.27 25.14
CA SER A 159 -4.59 8.53 25.68
C SER A 159 -3.87 9.02 26.94
N ASN A 160 -3.41 8.11 27.82
CA ASN A 160 -2.65 8.45 29.03
C ASN A 160 -1.14 8.50 28.74
N VAL A 161 -0.69 9.55 28.05
CA VAL A 161 0.73 9.76 27.70
C VAL A 161 1.63 9.86 28.94
N ARG A 162 1.11 10.31 30.08
CA ARG A 162 1.89 10.33 31.33
C ARG A 162 2.25 8.95 31.84
N GLY A 163 1.47 7.94 31.47
CA GLY A 163 1.67 6.55 31.85
C GLY A 163 2.66 5.78 30.99
N LEU A 164 3.25 6.39 29.95
CA LEU A 164 4.22 5.71 29.08
C LEU A 164 5.32 5.02 29.90
N GLU A 165 5.72 3.84 29.46
CA GLU A 165 6.62 2.92 30.17
C GLU A 165 8.02 2.91 29.56
N THR A 166 8.20 3.30 28.29
CA THR A 166 9.54 3.45 27.69
C THR A 166 10.34 4.45 28.49
N THR A 167 11.59 4.12 28.82
CA THR A 167 12.47 4.95 29.65
C THR A 167 13.64 5.53 28.85
N ALA A 168 14.11 6.70 29.27
CA ALA A 168 15.32 7.35 28.83
C ALA A 168 16.13 7.76 30.07
N THR A 169 17.10 6.93 30.45
CA THR A 169 17.88 7.12 31.69
C THR A 169 19.18 7.86 31.41
N TRP A 170 19.41 8.99 32.08
CA TRP A 170 20.61 9.82 31.93
C TRP A 170 21.84 9.18 32.59
N ASN A 171 22.96 9.17 31.86
CA ASN A 171 24.28 8.85 32.38
C ASN A 171 25.16 10.13 32.41
N PRO A 172 25.55 10.62 33.60
CA PRO A 172 26.40 11.80 33.73
C PRO A 172 27.86 11.55 33.32
N GLU A 173 28.36 10.31 33.33
CA GLU A 173 29.77 10.01 33.08
C GLU A 173 30.16 10.22 31.60
N ASP A 174 29.28 9.81 30.69
CA ASP A 174 29.52 9.86 29.25
C ASP A 174 28.51 10.74 28.49
N LYS A 175 27.63 11.44 29.22
CA LYS A 175 26.66 12.40 28.70
C LYS A 175 25.70 11.78 27.68
N THR A 176 25.17 10.60 27.99
CA THR A 176 24.23 9.86 27.14
C THR A 176 22.92 9.51 27.84
N PHE A 177 21.91 9.10 27.07
CA PHE A 177 20.69 8.46 27.55
C PHE A 177 20.68 7.00 27.16
N THR A 178 20.19 6.14 28.04
CA THR A 178 19.87 4.74 27.75
C THR A 178 18.37 4.60 27.53
N MET A 179 17.98 4.31 26.30
CA MET A 179 16.60 4.03 25.88
C MET A 179 16.27 2.57 26.15
N HIS A 180 15.16 2.30 26.85
CA HIS A 180 14.77 0.93 27.15
C HIS A 180 13.25 0.76 27.27
N SER A 181 12.75 -0.34 26.72
CA SER A 181 11.37 -0.82 26.90
C SER A 181 11.35 -1.88 28.00
N PRO A 182 10.96 -1.53 29.24
CA PRO A 182 11.07 -2.45 30.39
C PRO A 182 10.09 -3.63 30.32
N HIS A 183 8.99 -3.47 29.58
CA HIS A 183 7.90 -4.42 29.46
C HIS A 183 7.44 -4.52 28.01
N LEU A 184 6.73 -5.60 27.65
CA LEU A 184 6.11 -5.73 26.34
C LEU A 184 5.07 -4.61 26.09
N THR A 185 4.35 -4.20 27.13
CA THR A 185 3.39 -3.10 27.12
C THR A 185 4.02 -1.75 26.79
N ALA A 186 5.34 -1.60 27.02
CA ALA A 186 6.13 -0.44 26.64
C ALA A 186 6.53 -0.41 25.15
N SER A 187 6.21 -1.45 24.37
CA SER A 187 6.42 -1.42 22.92
C SER A 187 5.71 -0.22 22.35
N LYS A 188 6.44 0.65 21.63
CA LYS A 188 5.78 1.63 20.76
C LYS A 188 4.86 0.90 19.80
N TRP A 189 3.70 1.46 19.52
CA TRP A 189 2.66 0.81 18.72
C TRP A 189 1.82 1.85 17.98
N TRP A 190 1.27 1.48 16.82
CA TRP A 190 0.53 2.35 15.89
C TRP A 190 1.35 3.39 15.13
N ILE A 191 2.68 3.39 15.23
CA ILE A 191 3.50 4.50 14.73
C ILE A 191 3.55 4.48 13.19
N GLY A 192 2.85 5.41 12.53
CA GLY A 192 2.89 5.52 11.07
C GLY A 192 4.32 5.79 10.56
N SER A 193 4.65 5.27 9.39
CA SER A 193 6.00 5.30 8.78
C SER A 193 7.06 4.45 9.50
N LEU A 194 6.82 3.90 10.69
CA LEU A 194 7.85 3.18 11.45
C LEU A 194 8.09 1.76 10.93
N GLY A 195 7.02 1.09 10.48
CA GLY A 195 7.03 -0.34 10.21
C GLY A 195 8.11 -0.72 9.21
N LYS A 196 8.32 0.10 8.17
CA LYS A 196 9.29 -0.12 7.11
C LYS A 196 9.99 1.16 6.60
N ALA A 197 9.36 2.33 6.60
CA ALA A 197 9.89 3.51 5.90
C ALA A 197 10.94 4.32 6.69
N ALA A 198 10.70 4.57 7.98
CA ALA A 198 11.52 5.47 8.80
C ALA A 198 12.84 4.81 9.25
N ASN A 199 13.91 5.61 9.20
CA ASN A 199 15.23 5.26 9.75
C ASN A 199 15.54 6.00 11.06
N HIS A 200 14.75 7.02 11.41
CA HIS A 200 14.79 7.71 12.70
C HIS A 200 13.39 7.85 13.30
N ALA A 201 13.29 8.06 14.59
CA ALA A 201 12.04 8.37 15.27
C ALA A 201 12.23 9.47 16.30
N VAL A 202 11.24 10.35 16.48
CA VAL A 202 11.09 11.07 17.76
C VAL A 202 10.36 10.13 18.71
N VAL A 203 11.08 9.58 19.67
CA VAL A 203 10.57 8.67 20.70
C VAL A 203 10.21 9.48 21.94
N VAL A 204 8.98 9.34 22.42
CA VAL A 204 8.56 9.93 23.69
C VAL A 204 8.76 8.91 24.81
N ALA A 205 9.59 9.22 25.80
CA ALA A 205 9.96 8.29 26.87
C ALA A 205 10.05 8.99 28.25
N GLN A 206 9.86 8.25 29.33
CA GLN A 206 10.06 8.71 30.71
C GLN A 206 11.52 9.10 30.92
N LEU A 207 11.77 10.39 31.14
CA LEU A 207 13.11 10.87 31.47
C LEU A 207 13.45 10.50 32.92
N ILE A 208 14.53 9.75 33.13
CA ILE A 208 14.97 9.32 34.46
C ILE A 208 16.32 9.93 34.81
N LEU A 209 16.38 10.63 35.95
CA LEU A 209 17.60 11.18 36.54
C LEU A 209 17.76 10.65 37.96
N ASN A 210 18.89 10.01 38.27
CA ASN A 210 19.18 9.47 39.61
C ASN A 210 18.02 8.65 40.20
N GLY A 211 17.40 7.78 39.38
CA GLY A 211 16.27 6.94 39.76
C GLY A 211 14.91 7.64 39.85
N LYS A 212 14.83 8.96 39.61
CA LYS A 212 13.59 9.72 39.62
C LYS A 212 13.09 10.01 38.20
N SER A 213 11.81 9.72 37.93
CA SER A 213 11.15 10.12 36.68
C SER A 213 10.76 11.61 36.70
N TYR A 214 11.01 12.27 35.57
CA TYR A 214 10.61 13.65 35.26
C TYR A 214 9.48 13.71 34.21
N GLY A 215 8.91 12.56 33.87
CA GLY A 215 7.82 12.44 32.91
C GLY A 215 8.27 12.28 31.45
N PRO A 216 7.30 12.15 30.53
CA PRO A 216 7.56 11.91 29.11
C PRO A 216 8.29 13.08 28.43
N HIS A 217 9.37 12.77 27.71
CA HIS A 217 10.16 13.73 26.93
C HIS A 217 10.48 13.16 25.54
N PRO A 218 10.63 14.01 24.51
CA PRO A 218 10.97 13.60 23.15
C PRO A 218 12.49 13.44 22.92
N PHE A 219 12.86 12.32 22.28
CA PHE A 219 14.24 11.98 21.92
C PHE A 219 14.31 11.56 20.45
N VAL A 220 15.24 12.12 19.67
CA VAL A 220 15.51 11.66 18.30
C VAL A 220 16.37 10.40 18.38
N VAL A 221 15.85 9.25 17.96
CA VAL A 221 16.53 7.95 18.05
C VAL A 221 16.73 7.38 16.65
N PRO A 222 17.96 7.05 16.22
CA PRO A 222 18.20 6.24 15.04
C PRO A 222 17.61 4.83 15.22
N ILE A 223 16.89 4.34 14.22
CA ILE A 223 16.17 3.05 14.27
C ILE A 223 16.79 2.03 13.32
N ARG A 224 17.27 2.49 12.16
CA ARG A 224 17.81 1.64 11.10
C ARG A 224 19.16 2.17 10.62
N ASP A 225 20.01 1.25 10.16
CA ASP A 225 21.25 1.62 9.48
C ASP A 225 20.94 2.39 8.18
N MET A 226 21.69 3.46 7.93
CA MET A 226 21.38 4.38 6.83
C MET A 226 21.71 3.81 5.44
N LYS A 227 22.47 2.71 5.35
CA LYS A 227 22.87 2.10 4.07
C LYS A 227 22.05 0.87 3.75
N THR A 228 21.94 -0.04 4.72
CA THR A 228 21.25 -1.33 4.58
C THR A 228 19.77 -1.23 4.93
N HIS A 229 19.39 -0.23 5.72
CA HIS A 229 18.04 -0.05 6.27
C HIS A 229 17.58 -1.19 7.20
N GLU A 230 18.50 -2.06 7.60
CA GLU A 230 18.27 -3.06 8.65
C GLU A 230 18.15 -2.38 10.02
N PRO A 231 17.35 -2.92 10.96
CA PRO A 231 17.29 -2.42 12.33
C PRO A 231 18.68 -2.35 12.97
N LEU A 232 18.93 -1.28 13.74
CA LEU A 232 20.17 -1.17 14.52
C LEU A 232 20.22 -2.22 15.63
N PRO A 233 21.42 -2.56 16.15
CA PRO A 233 21.55 -3.45 17.30
C PRO A 233 20.64 -2.98 18.46
N ASP A 234 20.03 -3.95 19.14
CA ASP A 234 19.13 -3.71 20.27
C ASP A 234 17.85 -2.90 19.96
N VAL A 235 17.54 -2.71 18.68
CA VAL A 235 16.29 -2.13 18.19
C VAL A 235 15.46 -3.22 17.51
N HIS A 236 14.28 -3.53 18.08
CA HIS A 236 13.33 -4.45 17.46
C HIS A 236 12.16 -3.67 16.88
N VAL A 237 11.96 -3.71 15.57
CA VAL A 237 10.98 -2.87 14.83
C VAL A 237 10.33 -3.67 13.69
N GLY A 238 9.03 -3.43 13.48
CA GLY A 238 8.28 -4.09 12.40
C GLY A 238 6.92 -3.45 12.16
N ASP A 239 6.19 -3.95 11.16
CA ASP A 239 4.82 -3.52 10.82
C ASP A 239 3.79 -4.28 11.69
N ILE A 240 2.73 -3.59 12.14
CA ILE A 240 1.71 -4.17 13.04
C ILE A 240 0.64 -5.00 12.31
N GLY A 241 0.66 -5.04 10.98
CA GLY A 241 -0.28 -5.85 10.20
C GLY A 241 -1.52 -5.10 9.68
N PRO A 242 -2.56 -5.85 9.25
CA PRO A 242 -3.75 -5.31 8.60
C PRO A 242 -4.60 -4.45 9.54
N LYS A 243 -5.28 -3.47 8.96
CA LYS A 243 -6.11 -2.49 9.67
C LYS A 243 -7.49 -2.39 9.00
N PHE A 244 -8.46 -1.80 9.70
CA PHE A 244 -9.80 -1.56 9.15
C PHE A 244 -9.75 -0.71 7.86
N GLY A 245 -8.99 0.38 7.90
CA GLY A 245 -8.58 1.19 6.75
C GLY A 245 -7.13 1.63 6.93
N TYR A 246 -6.69 2.60 6.14
CA TYR A 246 -5.33 3.17 6.22
C TYR A 246 -4.23 2.16 5.86
N ASN A 247 -4.58 1.15 5.04
CA ASN A 247 -3.74 0.00 4.72
C ASN A 247 -2.54 0.32 3.81
N THR A 248 -2.40 1.57 3.36
CA THR A 248 -1.23 2.07 2.62
C THR A 248 -0.12 2.61 3.52
N MET A 249 -0.42 2.83 4.79
CA MET A 249 0.57 3.24 5.80
C MET A 249 1.14 2.02 6.52
N ASP A 250 2.45 2.01 6.70
CA ASP A 250 3.24 1.03 7.45
C ASP A 250 3.30 1.38 8.94
N ASN A 251 2.15 1.37 9.62
CA ASN A 251 2.12 1.54 11.08
C ASN A 251 2.95 0.44 11.75
N GLY A 252 3.90 0.83 12.59
CA GLY A 252 4.87 -0.08 13.19
C GLY A 252 4.82 -0.19 14.71
N PHE A 253 5.52 -1.21 15.20
CA PHE A 253 5.89 -1.39 16.58
C PHE A 253 7.40 -1.16 16.78
N LEU A 254 7.83 -0.85 18.01
CA LEU A 254 9.24 -0.65 18.33
C LEU A 254 9.55 -0.91 19.81
N LEU A 255 10.61 -1.69 20.06
CA LEU A 255 11.16 -2.01 21.37
C LEU A 255 12.67 -1.69 21.42
N PHE A 256 13.14 -1.26 22.59
CA PHE A 256 14.55 -0.94 22.84
C PHE A 256 15.14 -1.82 23.94
N ASN A 257 16.31 -2.40 23.68
CA ASN A 257 17.12 -3.12 24.67
C ASN A 257 18.35 -2.30 25.08
N HIS A 258 18.20 -1.34 25.99
CA HIS A 258 19.30 -0.51 26.49
C HIS A 258 20.10 0.24 25.40
N VAL A 259 19.40 0.81 24.41
CA VAL A 259 20.02 1.55 23.30
C VAL A 259 20.55 2.91 23.78
N LYS A 260 21.83 3.17 23.54
CA LYS A 260 22.51 4.39 24.00
C LYS A 260 22.44 5.51 22.95
N ILE A 261 22.01 6.70 23.35
CA ILE A 261 21.96 7.89 22.49
C ILE A 261 22.64 9.10 23.15
N PRO A 262 23.29 10.01 22.40
CA PRO A 262 23.93 11.20 22.96
C PRO A 262 22.95 12.20 23.59
N HIS A 263 23.44 13.06 24.48
CA HIS A 263 22.65 14.16 25.07
C HIS A 263 21.88 15.02 24.05
N VAL A 264 22.51 15.35 22.92
CA VAL A 264 21.93 16.20 21.86
C VAL A 264 20.66 15.61 21.24
N ASN A 265 20.39 14.32 21.45
CA ASN A 265 19.20 13.65 20.92
C ASN A 265 17.93 13.99 21.69
N MET A 266 18.00 14.48 22.94
CA MET A 266 16.83 14.98 23.67
C MET A 266 16.42 16.35 23.12
N LEU A 267 15.24 16.49 22.51
CA LEU A 267 14.78 17.79 22.02
C LEU A 267 14.55 18.73 23.21
N ASN A 268 15.39 19.76 23.32
CA ASN A 268 15.58 20.48 24.58
C ASN A 268 15.32 21.99 24.50
N ARG A 269 14.50 22.43 23.53
CA ARG A 269 14.14 23.85 23.40
C ARG A 269 13.33 24.40 24.57
N PHE A 270 12.50 23.55 25.20
CA PHE A 270 11.65 23.97 26.31
C PHE A 270 12.14 23.43 27.65
N SER A 271 12.43 22.13 27.74
CA SER A 271 13.00 21.49 28.93
C SER A 271 14.22 20.67 28.54
N GLY A 272 15.14 20.43 29.47
CA GLY A 272 16.39 19.78 29.13
C GLY A 272 17.18 19.30 30.34
N ILE A 273 18.40 18.87 30.09
CA ILE A 273 19.38 18.56 31.13
C ILE A 273 20.63 19.37 30.82
N ASP A 274 21.19 19.99 31.84
CA ASP A 274 22.52 20.57 31.78
C ASP A 274 23.54 19.40 31.70
N PRO A 275 24.31 19.28 30.61
CA PRO A 275 25.22 18.15 30.40
C PRO A 275 26.44 18.16 31.34
N ASP A 276 26.75 19.27 32.00
CA ASP A 276 27.89 19.40 32.90
C ASP A 276 27.47 19.23 34.36
N THR A 277 26.31 19.75 34.74
CA THR A 277 25.81 19.63 36.13
C THR A 277 24.84 18.47 36.33
N GLY A 278 24.31 17.87 35.26
CA GLY A 278 23.29 16.81 35.30
C GLY A 278 21.93 17.29 35.82
N LYS A 279 21.73 18.60 35.97
CA LYS A 279 20.49 19.18 36.52
C LYS A 279 19.41 19.33 35.46
N TYR A 280 18.18 19.03 35.84
CA TYR A 280 17.01 19.24 34.98
C TYR A 280 16.68 20.73 34.82
N ILE A 281 16.54 21.16 33.56
CA ILE A 281 16.13 22.49 33.15
C ILE A 281 14.63 22.47 32.90
N ARG A 282 13.88 23.26 33.68
CA ARG A 282 12.41 23.33 33.60
C ARG A 282 11.95 24.22 32.45
N PRO A 283 10.79 23.91 31.84
CA PRO A 283 10.19 24.80 30.85
C PRO A 283 9.70 26.10 31.48
N SER A 284 9.91 27.21 30.76
CA SER A 284 9.42 28.53 31.14
C SER A 284 7.88 28.61 31.16
N ASN A 285 7.24 27.90 30.23
CA ASN A 285 5.81 27.65 30.23
C ASN A 285 5.52 26.18 29.82
N PRO A 286 4.93 25.36 30.72
CA PRO A 286 4.59 23.96 30.45
C PRO A 286 3.67 23.76 29.24
N ALA A 287 2.85 24.75 28.90
CA ALA A 287 1.91 24.65 27.80
C ALA A 287 2.59 24.66 26.41
N LEU A 288 3.85 25.09 26.33
CA LEU A 288 4.63 25.14 25.07
C LEU A 288 4.84 23.76 24.45
N ILE A 289 4.81 22.70 25.26
CA ILE A 289 5.01 21.32 24.83
C ILE A 289 3.83 20.82 23.97
N TYR A 290 2.64 21.43 24.10
CA TYR A 290 1.44 21.03 23.34
C TYR A 290 1.31 21.67 21.96
N GLY A 291 2.23 22.56 21.56
CA GLY A 291 2.13 23.32 20.30
C GLY A 291 1.87 22.44 19.07
N THR A 292 2.62 21.35 18.96
CA THR A 292 2.51 20.40 17.85
C THR A 292 1.16 19.68 17.87
N LEU A 293 0.68 19.19 19.01
CA LEU A 293 -0.62 18.51 19.12
C LEU A 293 -1.78 19.46 18.79
N THR A 294 -1.71 20.70 19.26
CA THR A 294 -2.72 21.72 18.95
C THR A 294 -2.75 22.08 17.46
N PHE A 295 -1.59 22.13 16.80
CA PHE A 295 -1.51 22.31 15.34
C PHE A 295 -2.18 21.17 14.58
N ILE A 296 -1.88 19.92 14.96
CA ILE A 296 -2.48 18.77 14.27
C ILE A 296 -3.99 18.71 14.48
N ARG A 297 -4.48 19.01 15.69
CA ARG A 297 -5.91 19.11 15.96
C ARG A 297 -6.60 20.20 15.14
N SER A 298 -5.99 21.37 14.99
CA SER A 298 -6.57 22.42 14.14
C SER A 298 -6.65 21.99 12.67
N SER A 299 -5.65 21.27 12.17
CA SER A 299 -5.70 20.65 10.84
C SER A 299 -6.81 19.60 10.72
N ILE A 300 -7.00 18.71 11.71
CA ILE A 300 -8.07 17.71 11.69
C ILE A 300 -9.44 18.40 11.62
N VAL A 301 -9.68 19.43 12.44
CA VAL A 301 -10.96 20.18 12.43
C VAL A 301 -11.22 20.79 11.05
N PHE A 302 -10.21 21.41 10.44
CA PHE A 302 -10.34 21.99 9.10
C PHE A 302 -10.61 20.92 8.02
N GLN A 303 -9.92 19.79 8.09
CA GLN A 303 -10.09 18.68 7.15
C GLN A 303 -11.44 17.96 7.32
N SER A 304 -12.03 17.90 8.52
CA SER A 304 -13.32 17.24 8.74
C SER A 304 -14.43 17.79 7.83
N GLY A 305 -14.44 19.10 7.57
CA GLY A 305 -15.41 19.74 6.67
C GLY A 305 -15.27 19.24 5.23
N SER A 306 -14.05 19.24 4.67
CA SER A 306 -13.80 18.77 3.31
C SER A 306 -13.95 17.26 3.15
N VAL A 307 -13.59 16.48 4.18
CA VAL A 307 -13.81 15.03 4.25
C VAL A 307 -15.31 14.71 4.15
N LEU A 308 -16.13 15.38 4.96
CA LEU A 308 -17.59 15.19 4.94
C LEU A 308 -18.16 15.65 3.60
N ALA A 309 -17.71 16.80 3.08
CA ALA A 309 -18.15 17.33 1.80
C ALA A 309 -17.95 16.34 0.65
N ARG A 310 -16.86 15.56 0.63
CA ARG A 310 -16.64 14.52 -0.39
C ARG A 310 -17.75 13.47 -0.38
N GLY A 311 -18.07 12.92 0.79
CA GLY A 311 -19.16 11.92 0.91
C GLY A 311 -20.53 12.52 0.61
N VAL A 312 -20.79 13.75 1.06
CA VAL A 312 -22.03 14.48 0.76
C VAL A 312 -22.15 14.76 -0.74
N THR A 313 -21.05 15.10 -1.43
CA THR A 313 -21.02 15.31 -2.88
C THR A 313 -21.43 14.06 -3.62
N ILE A 314 -20.80 12.91 -3.28
CA ILE A 314 -21.13 11.62 -3.89
C ILE A 314 -22.60 11.28 -3.66
N ALA A 315 -23.06 11.35 -2.40
CA ALA A 315 -24.44 11.00 -2.06
C ALA A 315 -25.46 11.95 -2.70
N THR A 316 -25.20 13.25 -2.73
CA THR A 316 -26.12 14.25 -3.31
C THR A 316 -26.26 14.07 -4.81
N ARG A 317 -25.14 13.93 -5.54
CA ARG A 317 -25.16 13.67 -6.99
C ARG A 317 -25.86 12.36 -7.31
N TYR A 318 -25.55 11.29 -6.56
CA TYR A 318 -26.22 10.01 -6.75
C TYR A 318 -27.72 10.07 -6.45
N CYS A 319 -28.13 10.71 -5.35
CA CYS A 319 -29.54 10.82 -4.99
C CYS A 319 -30.34 11.72 -5.95
N ALA A 320 -29.66 12.66 -6.63
CA ALA A 320 -30.24 13.44 -7.71
C ALA A 320 -30.45 12.61 -8.98
N VAL A 321 -29.59 11.64 -9.28
CA VAL A 321 -29.71 10.76 -10.46
C VAL A 321 -30.63 9.56 -10.19
N ARG A 322 -30.54 8.97 -9.00
CA ARG A 322 -31.25 7.75 -8.66
C ARG A 322 -32.74 8.02 -8.55
N ARG A 323 -33.55 7.25 -9.27
CA ARG A 323 -35.01 7.21 -9.13
C ARG A 323 -35.43 5.88 -8.47
N GLN A 324 -36.43 5.92 -7.61
CA GLN A 324 -37.01 4.71 -7.00
C GLN A 324 -38.40 5.04 -6.45
N PHE A 325 -39.38 4.18 -6.75
CA PHE A 325 -40.80 4.35 -6.40
C PHE A 325 -41.44 5.57 -7.07
N GLN A 326 -42.75 5.51 -7.29
CA GLN A 326 -43.52 6.66 -7.70
C GLN A 326 -43.91 7.50 -6.48
N ASP A 327 -44.08 8.81 -6.66
CA ASP A 327 -44.73 9.61 -5.63
C ASP A 327 -46.18 9.13 -5.45
N ARG A 328 -46.62 8.95 -4.20
CA ARG A 328 -47.96 8.43 -3.92
C ARG A 328 -49.05 9.42 -4.34
N ASP A 329 -48.69 10.70 -4.37
CA ASP A 329 -49.58 11.79 -4.75
C ASP A 329 -49.29 12.27 -6.19
N ALA A 330 -48.50 11.54 -6.98
CA ALA A 330 -48.33 11.83 -8.39
C ALA A 330 -49.67 11.72 -9.13
N ASP A 331 -49.90 12.60 -10.10
CA ASP A 331 -51.11 12.54 -10.93
C ASP A 331 -51.21 11.17 -11.62
N ALA A 332 -52.44 10.65 -11.75
CA ALA A 332 -52.67 9.32 -12.34
C ALA A 332 -52.13 9.16 -13.78
N GLY A 333 -51.85 10.28 -14.48
CA GLY A 333 -51.22 10.31 -15.80
C GLY A 333 -49.69 10.48 -15.79
N GLU A 334 -49.10 10.84 -14.66
CA GLU A 334 -47.65 10.95 -14.51
C GLU A 334 -47.07 9.53 -14.38
N THR A 335 -46.16 9.16 -15.30
CA THR A 335 -45.55 7.83 -15.33
C THR A 335 -44.06 7.94 -15.04
N GLY A 336 -43.59 7.18 -14.05
CA GLY A 336 -42.18 7.06 -13.71
C GLY A 336 -41.85 7.29 -12.24
N GLU A 337 -40.64 6.92 -11.87
CA GLU A 337 -40.17 7.00 -10.48
C GLU A 337 -39.71 8.41 -10.07
N ASN A 338 -39.76 8.74 -8.79
CA ASN A 338 -39.29 10.02 -8.27
C ASN A 338 -37.77 9.97 -8.01
N GLN A 339 -37.05 11.08 -8.23
CA GLN A 339 -35.65 11.20 -7.81
C GLN A 339 -35.57 11.05 -6.29
N VAL A 340 -34.68 10.20 -5.78
CA VAL A 340 -34.71 9.86 -4.35
C VAL A 340 -34.36 11.05 -3.46
N LEU A 341 -33.64 12.06 -3.97
CA LEU A 341 -33.38 13.33 -3.27
C LEU A 341 -34.66 14.16 -3.04
N ASN A 342 -35.76 13.88 -3.74
CA ASN A 342 -37.04 14.58 -3.53
C ASN A 342 -37.80 14.05 -2.31
N TYR A 343 -37.48 12.85 -1.82
CA TYR A 343 -38.08 12.35 -0.59
C TYR A 343 -37.54 13.13 0.62
N THR A 344 -38.45 13.72 1.40
CA THR A 344 -38.11 14.53 2.59
C THR A 344 -37.25 13.76 3.59
N MET A 345 -37.43 12.43 3.72
CA MET A 345 -36.57 11.59 4.58
C MET A 345 -35.12 11.50 4.09
N VAL A 346 -34.89 11.54 2.77
CA VAL A 346 -33.55 11.59 2.20
C VAL A 346 -32.94 12.99 2.40
N GLN A 347 -33.74 14.04 2.20
CA GLN A 347 -33.34 15.42 2.48
C GLN A 347 -32.95 15.61 3.95
N HIS A 348 -33.79 15.14 4.87
CA HIS A 348 -33.60 15.29 6.31
C HIS A 348 -32.32 14.63 6.83
N ARG A 349 -31.82 13.58 6.17
CA ARG A 349 -30.54 12.95 6.55
C ARG A 349 -29.32 13.47 5.77
N LEU A 350 -29.50 14.04 4.57
CA LEU A 350 -28.38 14.51 3.74
C LEU A 350 -28.15 16.03 3.81
N LEU A 351 -29.20 16.85 3.77
CA LEU A 351 -29.05 18.30 3.74
C LEU A 351 -28.49 18.90 5.04
N PRO A 352 -28.78 18.36 6.24
CA PRO A 352 -28.05 18.76 7.44
C PRO A 352 -26.55 18.43 7.39
N LEU A 353 -26.14 17.35 6.71
CA LEU A 353 -24.72 17.04 6.50
C LEU A 353 -24.07 17.96 5.47
N LEU A 354 -24.82 18.38 4.44
CA LEU A 354 -24.40 19.45 3.55
C LEU A 354 -24.15 20.73 4.33
N ALA A 355 -25.09 21.15 5.17
CA ALA A 355 -24.91 22.31 6.05
C ALA A 355 -23.71 22.14 7.00
N ALA A 356 -23.54 20.95 7.59
CA ALA A 356 -22.40 20.65 8.45
C ALA A 356 -21.05 20.75 7.71
N SER A 357 -20.96 20.38 6.43
CA SER A 357 -19.71 20.51 5.67
C SER A 357 -19.22 21.95 5.57
N TYR A 358 -20.13 22.91 5.34
CA TYR A 358 -19.85 24.35 5.33
C TYR A 358 -19.56 24.88 6.74
N ALA A 359 -20.38 24.49 7.74
CA ALA A 359 -20.20 24.91 9.13
C ALA A 359 -18.81 24.53 9.68
N LEU A 360 -18.36 23.30 9.38
CA LEU A 360 -17.04 22.80 9.75
C LEU A 360 -15.91 23.49 8.98
N HIS A 361 -16.11 23.88 7.72
CA HIS A 361 -15.12 24.64 6.96
C HIS A 361 -14.84 26.01 7.59
N PHE A 362 -15.89 26.80 7.88
CA PHE A 362 -15.73 28.11 8.54
C PHE A 362 -15.13 27.97 9.93
N THR A 363 -15.56 26.96 10.69
CA THR A 363 -14.99 26.65 12.00
C THR A 363 -13.52 26.29 11.93
N GLY A 364 -13.12 25.48 10.94
CA GLY A 364 -11.72 25.13 10.71
C GLY A 364 -10.86 26.35 10.34
N ARG A 365 -11.36 27.25 9.49
CA ARG A 365 -10.69 28.53 9.19
C ARG A 365 -10.48 29.38 10.44
N ALA A 366 -11.53 29.53 11.25
CA ALA A 366 -11.45 30.23 12.53
C ALA A 366 -10.41 29.60 13.46
N MET A 367 -10.34 28.27 13.52
CA MET A 367 -9.39 27.54 14.34
C MET A 367 -7.93 27.72 13.88
N ILE A 368 -7.67 27.67 12.57
CA ILE A 368 -6.34 27.93 12.01
C ILE A 368 -5.91 29.38 12.26
N ASN A 369 -6.83 30.34 12.11
CA ASN A 369 -6.57 31.75 12.43
C ASN A 369 -6.22 31.95 13.90
N LEU A 370 -6.94 31.29 14.81
CA LEU A 370 -6.67 31.31 16.25
C LEU A 370 -5.28 30.72 16.57
N TYR A 371 -4.94 29.58 15.96
CA TYR A 371 -3.62 28.96 16.10
C TYR A 371 -2.49 29.91 15.63
N ASN A 372 -2.63 30.48 14.43
CA ASN A 372 -1.65 31.39 13.85
C ASN A 372 -1.47 32.68 14.67
N ALA A 373 -2.56 33.24 15.19
CA ALA A 373 -2.52 34.39 16.08
C ALA A 373 -1.77 34.07 17.39
N ASN A 374 -1.98 32.87 17.94
CA ASN A 374 -1.24 32.40 19.11
C ASN A 374 0.26 32.24 18.83
N GLN A 375 0.64 31.63 17.69
CA GLN A 375 2.04 31.47 17.29
C GLN A 375 2.77 32.81 17.14
N LYS A 376 2.14 33.80 16.49
CA LYS A 376 2.71 35.15 16.32
C LYS A 376 3.02 35.80 17.67
N ARG A 377 2.12 35.67 18.65
CA ARG A 377 2.31 36.21 20.01
C ARG A 377 3.41 35.49 20.78
N MET A 378 3.46 34.16 20.67
CA MET A 378 4.51 33.37 21.28
C MET A 378 5.91 33.71 20.75
N ALA A 379 6.03 34.03 19.45
CA ALA A 379 7.29 34.49 18.86
C ALA A 379 7.73 35.87 19.42
N GLN A 380 6.77 36.74 19.74
CA GLN A 380 7.01 38.09 20.29
C GLN A 380 7.34 38.08 21.79
N ALA A 381 6.86 37.11 22.55
CA ALA A 381 7.07 37.01 24.01
C ALA A 381 8.43 36.42 24.44
N ARG A 382 9.42 36.35 23.53
CA ARG A 382 10.73 35.72 23.80
C ARG A 382 11.67 36.53 24.71
N ASP A 383 11.35 37.79 25.03
CA ASP A 383 12.14 38.61 25.94
C ASP A 383 11.45 38.79 27.31
N GLY A 384 11.95 38.11 28.35
CA GLY A 384 12.06 38.73 29.67
C GLY A 384 11.07 38.40 30.81
N ALA A 385 10.69 37.14 31.08
CA ALA A 385 10.11 36.82 32.40
C ALA A 385 10.43 35.40 32.90
N GLU A 386 11.25 35.32 33.96
CA GLU A 386 11.38 34.11 34.78
C GLU A 386 10.07 33.83 35.53
N SER A 387 9.45 32.70 35.19
CA SER A 387 8.27 32.20 35.86
C SER A 387 8.65 31.58 37.22
N LYS A 388 8.27 32.23 38.33
CA LYS A 388 8.42 31.73 39.72
C LYS A 388 7.50 30.53 40.05
N ARG A 389 7.24 29.61 39.11
CA ARG A 389 6.21 28.54 39.24
C ARG A 389 6.79 27.21 39.77
N GLN A 390 6.03 26.55 40.65
CA GLN A 390 6.31 25.21 41.19
C GLN A 390 5.53 24.13 40.40
N PRO A 391 6.00 22.86 40.37
CA PRO A 391 5.39 21.80 39.58
C PRO A 391 4.01 21.39 40.11
N GLY A 392 3.03 21.26 39.22
CA GLY A 392 1.71 20.69 39.50
C GLY A 392 1.03 20.17 38.21
N PRO A 393 -0.21 19.65 38.25
CA PRO A 393 -0.93 19.25 37.04
C PRO A 393 -1.28 20.49 36.20
N GLU A 394 -0.33 20.93 35.37
CA GLU A 394 -0.27 22.23 34.70
C GLU A 394 -1.15 22.33 33.43
N GLU A 395 -2.32 21.70 33.45
CA GLU A 395 -3.37 21.87 32.42
C GLU A 395 -4.37 22.98 32.80
N LEU A 396 -4.05 23.77 33.82
CA LEU A 396 -5.06 24.32 34.72
C LEU A 396 -4.71 25.70 35.24
N ASN A 397 -4.62 26.74 34.41
CA ASN A 397 -4.77 28.13 34.88
C ASN A 397 -5.63 28.93 33.88
N PRO A 398 -6.90 29.24 34.20
CA PRO A 398 -7.69 30.17 33.40
C PRO A 398 -7.16 31.56 33.68
N GLY A 399 -6.84 32.29 32.62
CA GLY A 399 -6.98 33.75 32.66
C GLY A 399 -5.78 34.62 32.37
N SER A 400 -4.69 34.09 31.80
CA SER A 400 -3.71 34.93 31.08
C SER A 400 -3.17 34.30 29.79
N ASP A 401 -3.40 33.00 29.57
CA ASP A 401 -2.86 32.23 28.45
C ASP A 401 -3.94 31.92 27.40
N HIS A 402 -3.91 32.61 26.24
CA HIS A 402 -4.70 32.27 25.04
C HIS A 402 -4.52 30.80 24.60
N LEU A 403 -3.43 30.17 25.02
CA LEU A 403 -3.10 28.78 24.76
C LEU A 403 -4.04 27.80 25.48
N ALA A 404 -4.59 28.16 26.65
CA ALA A 404 -5.57 27.33 27.35
C ALA A 404 -6.93 27.30 26.63
N ASP A 405 -7.40 28.46 26.15
CA ASP A 405 -8.61 28.59 25.35
C ASP A 405 -8.45 27.82 24.03
N LEU A 406 -7.33 28.02 23.34
CA LEU A 406 -6.99 27.31 22.10
C LEU A 406 -6.94 25.80 22.31
N HIS A 407 -6.35 25.33 23.41
CA HIS A 407 -6.31 23.90 23.74
C HIS A 407 -7.72 23.32 23.96
N ALA A 408 -8.54 23.95 24.81
CA ALA A 408 -9.90 23.46 25.09
C ALA A 408 -10.79 23.45 23.84
N ILE A 409 -10.71 24.52 23.03
CA ILE A 409 -11.42 24.60 21.74
C ILE A 409 -10.91 23.53 20.77
N SER A 410 -9.59 23.29 20.70
CA SER A 410 -9.03 22.23 19.85
C SER A 410 -9.55 20.85 20.24
N CYS A 411 -9.66 20.56 21.55
CA CYS A 411 -10.15 19.27 22.05
C CYS A 411 -11.62 19.07 21.73
N SER A 412 -12.46 20.08 22.01
CA SER A 412 -13.91 19.98 21.77
C SER A 412 -14.24 19.89 20.29
N LEU A 413 -13.63 20.75 19.45
CA LEU A 413 -13.86 20.76 18.02
C LEU A 413 -13.28 19.52 17.33
N LYS A 414 -12.08 19.05 17.71
CA LYS A 414 -11.54 17.81 17.13
C LYS A 414 -12.48 16.64 17.38
N ALA A 415 -12.96 16.49 18.62
CA ALA A 415 -13.88 15.41 18.96
C ALA A 415 -15.20 15.50 18.18
N PHE A 416 -15.82 16.69 18.14
CA PHE A 416 -17.07 16.90 17.45
C PHE A 416 -16.94 16.76 15.92
N ALA A 417 -16.03 17.53 15.29
CA ALA A 417 -15.89 17.58 13.84
C ALA A 417 -15.49 16.22 13.24
N SER A 418 -14.58 15.49 13.90
CA SER A 418 -14.21 14.15 13.44
C SER A 418 -15.35 13.15 13.55
N THR A 419 -16.12 13.20 14.64
CA THR A 419 -17.33 12.36 14.83
C THR A 419 -18.39 12.69 13.78
N THR A 420 -18.70 13.97 13.58
CA THR A 420 -19.68 14.42 12.58
C THR A 420 -19.31 13.98 11.18
N ALA A 421 -18.03 14.09 10.79
CA ALA A 421 -17.59 13.63 9.49
C ALA A 421 -17.66 12.09 9.38
N ALA A 422 -17.19 11.33 10.38
CA ALA A 422 -17.21 9.88 10.34
C ALA A 422 -18.64 9.31 10.27
N GLU A 423 -19.53 9.76 11.15
CA GLU A 423 -20.94 9.34 11.14
C GLU A 423 -21.67 9.83 9.89
N GLY A 424 -21.37 11.05 9.44
CA GLY A 424 -21.93 11.62 8.22
C GLY A 424 -21.56 10.82 6.96
N LEU A 425 -20.31 10.35 6.85
CA LEU A 425 -19.90 9.48 5.75
C LEU A 425 -20.69 8.16 5.71
N GLU A 426 -20.98 7.55 6.86
CA GLU A 426 -21.82 6.35 6.92
C GLU A 426 -23.28 6.66 6.54
N VAL A 427 -23.82 7.81 6.93
CA VAL A 427 -25.14 8.26 6.47
C VAL A 427 -25.15 8.46 4.95
N CYS A 428 -24.12 9.08 4.37
CA CYS A 428 -23.95 9.24 2.92
C CYS A 428 -23.90 7.88 2.21
N ARG A 429 -23.15 6.91 2.76
CA ARG A 429 -23.07 5.54 2.23
C ARG A 429 -24.45 4.88 2.22
N ARG A 430 -25.19 4.96 3.34
CA ARG A 430 -26.56 4.43 3.45
C ARG A 430 -27.54 5.16 2.53
N ALA A 431 -27.31 6.43 2.25
CA ALA A 431 -28.13 7.19 1.31
C ALA A 431 -28.01 6.70 -0.13
N CYS A 432 -26.85 6.14 -0.48
CA CYS A 432 -26.60 5.52 -1.78
C CYS A 432 -27.17 4.09 -1.92
N GLY A 433 -27.87 3.57 -0.90
CA GLY A 433 -28.49 2.24 -0.93
C GLY A 433 -27.49 1.11 -1.13
N GLY A 434 -27.89 0.06 -1.85
CA GLY A 434 -27.01 -1.09 -2.14
C GLY A 434 -25.75 -0.72 -2.92
N HIS A 435 -25.83 0.24 -3.85
CA HIS A 435 -24.67 0.70 -4.62
C HIS A 435 -23.64 1.42 -3.74
N GLY A 436 -24.07 2.05 -2.65
CA GLY A 436 -23.16 2.61 -1.63
C GLY A 436 -22.30 1.57 -0.91
N TYR A 437 -22.63 0.28 -0.99
CA TYR A 437 -21.82 -0.80 -0.43
C TYR A 437 -20.68 -1.24 -1.38
N SER A 438 -20.74 -0.85 -2.66
CA SER A 438 -19.65 -1.10 -3.60
C SER A 438 -18.43 -0.24 -3.25
N ALA A 439 -17.23 -0.80 -3.38
CA ALA A 439 -15.99 -0.02 -3.26
C ALA A 439 -15.88 1.06 -4.36
N PHE A 440 -16.51 0.84 -5.53
CA PHE A 440 -16.60 1.83 -6.61
C PHE A 440 -17.49 3.03 -6.26
N SER A 441 -18.22 2.99 -5.14
CA SER A 441 -18.92 4.17 -4.63
C SER A 441 -17.96 5.27 -4.16
N GLY A 442 -16.69 4.94 -3.88
CA GLY A 442 -15.70 5.88 -3.35
C GLY A 442 -15.90 6.25 -1.87
N ILE A 443 -17.10 6.05 -1.30
CA ILE A 443 -17.37 6.40 0.11
C ILE A 443 -16.75 5.38 1.07
N GLY A 444 -16.88 4.08 0.79
CA GLY A 444 -16.48 3.03 1.73
C GLY A 444 -14.99 3.04 2.09
N SER A 445 -14.11 3.11 1.09
CA SER A 445 -12.65 3.21 1.30
C SER A 445 -12.28 4.51 2.01
N TRP A 446 -12.87 5.64 1.59
CA TRP A 446 -12.63 6.94 2.19
C TRP A 446 -13.05 6.99 3.66
N TYR A 447 -14.22 6.43 3.98
CA TYR A 447 -14.70 6.27 5.34
C TYR A 447 -13.74 5.44 6.20
N ALA A 448 -13.32 4.28 5.70
CA ALA A 448 -12.37 3.41 6.41
C ALA A 448 -11.03 4.10 6.69
N ASP A 449 -10.52 4.88 5.73
CA ASP A 449 -9.26 5.62 5.87
C ASP A 449 -9.39 6.84 6.80
N TYR A 450 -10.59 7.38 7.00
CA TYR A 450 -10.85 8.51 7.89
C TYR A 450 -11.14 8.11 9.35
N LEU A 451 -11.68 6.92 9.60
CA LEU A 451 -12.05 6.44 10.94
C LEU A 451 -10.97 6.58 12.03
N PRO A 452 -9.65 6.43 11.76
CA PRO A 452 -8.64 6.65 12.78
C PRO A 452 -8.73 8.03 13.46
N THR A 453 -9.29 9.04 12.79
CA THR A 453 -9.44 10.41 13.31
C THR A 453 -10.31 10.55 14.54
N VAL A 454 -11.24 9.62 14.79
CA VAL A 454 -12.03 9.63 16.03
C VAL A 454 -11.28 9.07 17.23
N THR A 455 -10.10 8.48 17.01
CA THR A 455 -9.30 7.82 18.06
C THR A 455 -7.92 8.45 18.25
N TRP A 456 -7.16 8.68 17.18
CA TRP A 456 -5.82 9.26 17.30
C TRP A 456 -5.89 10.76 17.65
N GLU A 457 -4.76 11.33 18.07
CA GLU A 457 -4.68 12.72 18.56
C GLU A 457 -5.60 13.02 19.78
N GLY A 458 -5.94 11.95 20.49
CA GLY A 458 -6.82 11.91 21.64
C GLY A 458 -8.15 11.27 21.30
N ASP A 459 -8.49 10.20 22.02
CA ASP A 459 -9.80 9.55 21.90
C ASP A 459 -10.92 10.57 22.14
N ASN A 460 -11.94 10.56 21.27
CA ASN A 460 -12.98 11.59 21.28
C ASN A 460 -13.72 11.67 22.62
N TYR A 461 -13.99 10.53 23.29
CA TYR A 461 -14.63 10.53 24.60
C TYR A 461 -13.67 11.03 25.69
N MET A 462 -12.42 10.58 25.67
CA MET A 462 -11.43 10.96 26.70
C MET A 462 -11.04 12.44 26.63
N LEU A 463 -10.99 13.03 25.43
CA LEU A 463 -10.70 14.46 25.24
C LEU A 463 -11.68 15.38 25.95
N THR A 464 -12.94 14.95 26.12
CA THR A 464 -13.98 15.77 26.76
C THR A 464 -13.67 16.12 28.21
N GLN A 465 -12.86 15.30 28.90
CA GLN A 465 -12.42 15.60 30.27
C GLN A 465 -11.54 16.85 30.33
N GLN A 466 -10.71 17.11 29.31
CA GLN A 466 -9.86 18.31 29.24
C GLN A 466 -10.72 19.56 29.07
N VAL A 467 -11.77 19.47 28.24
CA VAL A 467 -12.74 20.54 28.00
C VAL A 467 -13.54 20.83 29.26
N ALA A 468 -14.13 19.82 29.89
CA ALA A 468 -14.91 19.99 31.12
C ALA A 468 -14.06 20.59 32.24
N ARG A 469 -12.82 20.13 32.40
CA ARG A 469 -11.89 20.67 33.39
C ARG A 469 -11.64 22.18 33.18
N TYR A 470 -11.41 22.60 31.94
CA TYR A 470 -11.24 24.01 31.58
C TYR A 470 -12.52 24.83 31.87
N LEU A 471 -13.70 24.33 31.49
CA LEU A 471 -14.97 25.02 31.70
C LEU A 471 -15.32 25.16 33.19
N LEU A 472 -15.21 24.08 33.97
CA LEU A 472 -15.42 24.12 35.43
C LEU A 472 -14.46 25.09 36.12
N LYS A 473 -13.20 25.13 35.68
CA LYS A 473 -12.22 26.06 36.25
C LYS A 473 -12.54 27.52 35.90
N SER A 474 -13.01 27.76 34.67
CA SER A 474 -13.45 29.08 34.23
C SER A 474 -14.70 29.55 34.99
N ALA A 475 -15.67 28.65 35.22
CA ALA A 475 -16.85 28.93 36.02
C ALA A 475 -16.50 29.30 37.47
N ARG A 476 -15.60 28.55 38.13
CA ARG A 476 -15.07 28.90 39.47
C ARG A 476 -14.41 30.29 39.48
N ALA A 477 -13.66 30.63 38.44
CA ALA A 477 -13.02 31.95 38.35
C ALA A 477 -14.05 33.08 38.21
N VAL A 478 -15.15 32.85 37.48
CA VAL A 478 -16.25 33.82 37.35
C VAL A 478 -16.96 34.01 38.69
N LEU A 479 -17.30 32.91 39.38
CA LEU A 479 -17.92 32.96 40.72
C LEU A 479 -17.03 33.68 41.74
N ALA A 480 -15.70 33.52 41.63
CA ALA A 480 -14.73 34.19 42.50
C ALA A 480 -14.44 35.65 42.11
N GLY A 481 -15.05 36.19 41.04
CA GLY A 481 -14.77 37.54 40.55
C GLY A 481 -13.36 37.74 39.97
N LYS A 482 -12.66 36.64 39.64
CA LYS A 482 -11.25 36.62 39.18
C LYS A 482 -11.10 36.20 37.71
N ALA A 483 -12.21 36.05 36.99
CA ALA A 483 -12.19 35.57 35.61
C ALA A 483 -11.59 36.60 34.63
N PRO A 484 -10.83 36.14 33.62
CA PRO A 484 -10.33 36.98 32.54
C PRO A 484 -11.46 37.56 31.68
N ASN A 485 -11.14 38.52 30.81
CA ASN A 485 -12.06 39.00 29.79
C ASN A 485 -11.92 38.19 28.49
N ASN A 486 -12.41 36.96 28.48
CA ASN A 486 -12.48 36.09 27.28
C ASN A 486 -13.92 35.67 26.96
N GLY A 487 -14.13 35.02 25.81
CA GLY A 487 -15.47 34.64 25.33
C GLY A 487 -16.26 33.79 26.34
N ILE A 488 -15.61 32.84 27.01
CA ILE A 488 -16.26 31.94 27.97
C ILE A 488 -16.65 32.66 29.25
N SER A 489 -15.77 33.52 29.74
CA SER A 489 -16.08 34.33 30.92
C SER A 489 -17.24 35.29 30.65
N LYS A 490 -17.40 35.79 29.41
CA LYS A 490 -18.54 36.63 29.02
C LYS A 490 -19.86 35.86 29.08
N ILE A 491 -19.95 34.69 28.45
CA ILE A 491 -21.22 33.92 28.44
C ILE A 491 -21.57 33.41 29.85
N PHE A 492 -20.60 33.06 30.69
CA PHE A 492 -20.85 32.65 32.07
C PHE A 492 -21.31 33.80 32.95
N LYS A 493 -20.73 35.00 32.80
CA LYS A 493 -21.19 36.21 33.50
C LYS A 493 -22.62 36.56 33.12
N GLU A 494 -22.93 36.46 31.82
CA GLU A 494 -24.29 36.73 31.32
C GLU A 494 -25.31 35.70 31.83
N PHE A 495 -24.95 34.42 31.87
CA PHE A 495 -25.77 33.38 32.45
C PHE A 495 -26.08 33.66 33.93
N ILE A 496 -25.06 33.91 34.77
CA ILE A 496 -25.26 34.22 36.18
C ILE A 496 -26.15 35.45 36.37
N ARG A 497 -25.97 36.48 35.52
CA ARG A 497 -26.76 37.72 35.58
C ARG A 497 -28.25 37.49 35.32
N ARG A 498 -28.60 36.49 34.48
CA ARG A 498 -29.96 36.27 33.98
C ARG A 498 -30.61 34.97 34.45
N GLN A 499 -29.89 34.08 35.13
CA GLN A 499 -30.39 32.74 35.47
C GLN A 499 -31.73 32.76 36.24
N ASP A 500 -31.96 33.79 37.07
CA ASP A 500 -33.20 33.96 37.83
C ASP A 500 -34.32 34.69 37.06
N ILE A 501 -34.00 35.32 35.93
CA ILE A 501 -34.92 36.13 35.09
C ILE A 501 -35.43 35.32 33.89
N GLY A 502 -34.58 34.43 33.35
CA GLY A 502 -34.84 33.63 32.15
C GLY A 502 -34.15 34.19 30.89
N ALA A 503 -33.96 33.29 29.91
CA ALA A 503 -33.16 33.53 28.71
C ALA A 503 -33.95 34.15 27.54
N ALA A 504 -35.22 33.79 27.38
CA ALA A 504 -36.19 34.35 26.43
C ALA A 504 -35.63 34.62 25.01
N PHE A 505 -34.95 33.64 24.42
CA PHE A 505 -34.37 33.74 23.07
C PHE A 505 -35.41 33.43 21.98
N ASP A 506 -35.41 34.18 20.89
CA ASP A 506 -36.16 33.88 19.68
C ASP A 506 -35.35 33.06 18.66
N VAL A 507 -35.30 31.74 18.90
CA VAL A 507 -34.50 30.80 18.10
C VAL A 507 -35.08 30.49 16.71
N LEU A 508 -36.21 31.08 16.32
CA LEU A 508 -36.84 30.85 15.02
C LEU A 508 -36.59 32.01 14.04
N ASP A 509 -36.58 33.24 14.54
CA ASP A 509 -36.52 34.45 13.72
C ASP A 509 -35.25 35.31 13.95
N SER A 510 -34.40 34.99 14.96
CA SER A 510 -33.14 35.69 15.22
C SER A 510 -31.93 34.74 15.24
N ASP A 511 -31.05 34.89 14.25
CA ASP A 511 -29.78 34.15 14.16
C ASP A 511 -28.90 34.35 15.41
N GLN A 512 -28.88 35.58 15.95
CA GLN A 512 -28.08 35.91 17.13
C GLN A 512 -28.66 35.24 18.39
N ASP A 513 -29.99 35.25 18.56
CA ASP A 513 -30.66 34.57 19.67
C ASP A 513 -30.48 33.06 19.59
N LEU A 514 -30.43 32.51 18.37
CA LEU A 514 -30.10 31.11 18.15
C LEU A 514 -28.66 30.80 18.62
N VAL A 515 -27.67 31.63 18.27
CA VAL A 515 -26.29 31.51 18.78
C VAL A 515 -26.25 31.62 20.31
N ASP A 516 -26.98 32.58 20.89
CA ASP A 516 -27.00 32.83 22.32
C ASP A 516 -27.71 31.71 23.10
N ALA A 517 -28.72 31.06 22.51
CA ALA A 517 -29.35 29.87 23.09
C ALA A 517 -28.35 28.70 23.21
N PHE A 518 -27.47 28.51 22.22
CA PHE A 518 -26.38 27.52 22.33
C PHE A 518 -25.36 27.91 23.41
N ALA A 519 -25.00 29.19 23.52
CA ALA A 519 -24.11 29.70 24.58
C ALA A 519 -24.71 29.50 25.99
N TRP A 520 -26.03 29.69 26.10
CA TRP A 520 -26.78 29.51 27.34
C TRP A 520 -26.80 28.05 27.78
N ARG A 521 -27.05 27.12 26.85
CA ARG A 521 -26.96 25.67 27.11
C ARG A 521 -25.59 25.27 27.66
N VAL A 522 -24.50 25.78 27.09
CA VAL A 522 -23.13 25.51 27.59
C VAL A 522 -22.97 26.00 29.02
N SER A 523 -23.43 27.23 29.30
CA SER A 523 -23.34 27.84 30.62
C SER A 523 -24.12 27.02 31.65
N PHE A 524 -25.38 26.69 31.35
CA PHE A 524 -26.24 25.88 32.19
C PHE A 524 -25.60 24.53 32.55
N LEU A 525 -25.19 23.75 31.54
CA LEU A 525 -24.54 22.46 31.76
C LEU A 525 -23.22 22.57 32.54
N THR A 526 -22.47 23.67 32.36
CA THR A 526 -21.24 23.90 33.12
C THR A 526 -21.54 24.12 34.60
N PHE A 527 -22.53 24.95 34.93
CA PHE A 527 -22.89 25.22 36.32
C PHE A 527 -23.59 24.04 36.99
N GLU A 528 -24.37 23.23 36.26
CA GLU A 528 -24.89 21.95 36.76
C GLU A 528 -23.75 20.97 37.09
N ALA A 529 -22.83 20.74 36.14
CA ALA A 529 -21.69 19.88 36.38
C ALA A 529 -20.80 20.40 37.52
N LEU A 530 -20.68 21.72 37.67
CA LEU A 530 -19.95 22.35 38.78
C LEU A 530 -20.66 22.10 40.10
N LYS A 531 -21.99 22.23 40.17
CA LYS A 531 -22.79 21.92 41.35
C LYS A 531 -22.64 20.46 41.75
N HIS A 532 -22.81 19.52 40.82
CA HIS A 532 -22.61 18.09 41.09
C HIS A 532 -21.20 17.81 41.64
N ARG A 533 -20.18 18.50 41.08
CA ARG A 533 -18.79 18.32 41.49
C ARG A 533 -18.45 18.94 42.85
N ASP A 534 -18.84 20.19 43.06
CA ASP A 534 -18.35 21.01 44.17
C ASP A 534 -19.32 21.02 45.36
N GLU A 535 -20.63 20.92 45.13
CA GLU A 535 -21.65 20.91 46.20
C GLU A 535 -22.01 19.47 46.58
N GLU A 536 -22.42 18.66 45.60
CA GLU A 536 -22.86 17.26 45.83
C GLU A 536 -21.70 16.28 45.97
N LYS A 537 -20.47 16.75 45.77
CA LYS A 537 -19.21 15.98 45.92
C LYS A 537 -19.15 14.72 45.05
N GLN A 538 -19.82 14.71 43.91
CA GLN A 538 -19.76 13.60 42.98
C GLN A 538 -18.31 13.38 42.49
N SER A 539 -17.95 12.12 42.29
CA SER A 539 -16.62 11.73 41.82
C SER A 539 -16.38 12.22 40.39
N TRP A 540 -15.11 12.40 40.00
CA TRP A 540 -14.79 12.77 38.61
C TRP A 540 -15.29 11.71 37.61
N ASN A 541 -15.20 10.43 38.01
CA ASN A 541 -15.61 9.31 37.19
C ASN A 541 -17.12 9.24 36.96
N SER A 542 -17.93 9.56 37.98
CA SER A 542 -19.40 9.57 37.84
C SER A 542 -19.90 10.70 36.92
N LEU A 543 -19.09 11.75 36.71
CA LEU A 543 -19.42 12.90 35.86
C LEU A 543 -18.92 12.75 34.42
N LEU A 544 -18.30 11.63 34.03
CA LEU A 544 -17.74 11.48 32.67
C LEU A 544 -18.82 11.62 31.57
N ILE A 545 -20.05 11.19 31.84
CA ILE A 545 -21.18 11.34 30.92
C ILE A 545 -21.58 12.83 30.80
N ASP A 546 -21.63 13.56 31.91
CA ASP A 546 -21.91 14.99 31.91
C ASP A 546 -20.82 15.77 31.18
N PHE A 547 -19.56 15.36 31.34
CA PHE A 547 -18.42 15.96 30.64
C PHE A 547 -18.48 15.74 29.13
N TRP A 548 -18.91 14.55 28.68
CA TRP A 548 -19.16 14.28 27.26
C TRP A 548 -20.25 15.21 26.69
N ARG A 549 -21.39 15.31 27.39
CA ARG A 549 -22.52 16.17 26.99
C ARG A 549 -22.11 17.65 26.97
N LEU A 550 -21.44 18.12 28.03
CA LEU A 550 -20.95 19.49 28.15
C LEU A 550 -19.93 19.83 27.06
N SER A 551 -18.96 18.95 26.80
CA SER A 551 -17.96 19.16 25.74
C SER A 551 -18.61 19.20 24.36
N THR A 552 -19.61 18.35 24.11
CA THR A 552 -20.37 18.33 22.85
C THR A 552 -21.19 19.60 22.68
N ALA A 553 -21.89 20.06 23.71
CA ALA A 553 -22.62 21.33 23.69
C ALA A 553 -21.66 22.51 23.43
N TYR A 554 -20.47 22.48 24.03
CA TYR A 554 -19.45 23.49 23.82
C TYR A 554 -18.94 23.51 22.37
N ALA A 555 -18.67 22.35 21.78
CA ALA A 555 -18.26 22.27 20.38
C ALA A 555 -19.36 22.74 19.42
N GLN A 556 -20.62 22.34 19.65
CA GLN A 556 -21.76 22.78 18.85
C GLN A 556 -21.93 24.31 18.91
N TYR A 557 -21.83 24.90 20.10
CA TYR A 557 -21.83 26.36 20.25
C TYR A 557 -20.70 27.02 19.43
N GLN A 558 -19.47 26.50 19.50
CA GLN A 558 -18.37 27.06 18.71
C GLN A 558 -18.64 26.97 17.20
N VAL A 559 -19.19 25.86 16.71
CA VAL A 559 -19.49 25.71 15.28
C VAL A 559 -20.60 26.65 14.83
N VAL A 560 -21.71 26.72 15.57
CA VAL A 560 -22.84 27.63 15.28
C VAL A 560 -22.36 29.08 15.30
N LYS A 561 -21.62 29.46 16.34
CA LYS A 561 -21.05 30.81 16.49
C LYS A 561 -20.11 31.16 15.34
N ASN A 562 -19.13 30.30 15.02
CA ASN A 562 -18.15 30.58 13.97
C ASN A 562 -18.81 30.67 12.59
N PHE A 563 -19.83 29.85 12.32
CA PHE A 563 -20.57 29.93 11.06
C PHE A 563 -21.35 31.24 10.98
N HIS A 564 -22.07 31.63 12.04
CA HIS A 564 -22.76 32.91 12.10
C HIS A 564 -21.79 34.10 11.90
N GLU A 565 -20.70 34.16 12.68
CA GLU A 565 -19.71 35.23 12.59
C GLU A 565 -19.11 35.33 11.18
N ALA A 566 -18.77 34.19 10.56
CA ALA A 566 -18.23 34.17 9.20
C ALA A 566 -19.19 34.76 8.15
N LEU A 567 -20.50 34.55 8.30
CA LEU A 567 -21.50 35.15 7.41
C LEU A 567 -21.74 36.65 7.69
N GLN A 568 -21.42 37.11 8.89
CA GLN A 568 -21.52 38.52 9.25
C GLN A 568 -20.32 39.36 8.80
N GLU A 569 -19.17 38.74 8.52
CA GLU A 569 -17.97 39.42 8.05
C GLU A 569 -18.22 40.20 6.74
N GLU A 570 -17.78 41.45 6.70
CA GLU A 570 -17.93 42.31 5.52
C GLU A 570 -17.23 41.73 4.28
N SER A 571 -16.11 41.03 4.48
CA SER A 571 -15.42 40.29 3.42
C SER A 571 -16.28 39.18 2.81
N THR A 572 -17.12 38.51 3.61
CA THR A 572 -18.04 37.48 3.11
C THR A 572 -19.19 38.11 2.34
N LYS A 573 -19.82 39.14 2.94
CA LYS A 573 -20.96 39.87 2.32
C LYS A 573 -20.60 40.50 0.98
N SER A 574 -19.36 40.95 0.82
CA SER A 574 -18.85 41.54 -0.42
C SER A 574 -18.35 40.51 -1.45
N SER A 575 -18.01 39.29 -1.03
CA SER A 575 -17.46 38.26 -1.92
C SER A 575 -18.52 37.34 -2.54
N LEU A 576 -19.71 37.27 -1.96
CA LEU A 576 -20.81 36.41 -2.40
C LEU A 576 -21.97 37.25 -2.93
N ASP A 577 -22.61 36.79 -4.00
CA ASP A 577 -23.86 37.38 -4.48
C ASP A 577 -25.00 37.16 -3.46
N PRO A 578 -26.07 37.98 -3.50
CA PRO A 578 -27.17 37.90 -2.52
C PRO A 578 -27.86 36.53 -2.45
N ASN A 579 -27.97 35.79 -3.55
CA ASN A 579 -28.65 34.51 -3.60
C ASN A 579 -27.79 33.42 -2.97
N THR A 580 -26.48 33.42 -3.28
CA THR A 580 -25.51 32.53 -2.63
C THR A 580 -25.40 32.81 -1.12
N LEU A 581 -25.33 34.08 -0.72
CA LEU A 581 -25.29 34.46 0.70
C LEU A 581 -26.56 34.00 1.43
N THR A 582 -27.73 34.18 0.80
CA THR A 582 -29.02 33.70 1.33
C THR A 582 -29.02 32.17 1.50
N ALA A 583 -28.49 31.41 0.54
CA ALA A 583 -28.36 29.96 0.67
C ALA A 583 -27.43 29.57 1.83
N MET A 584 -26.33 30.31 2.05
CA MET A 584 -25.44 30.08 3.19
C MET A 584 -26.11 30.33 4.54
N HIS A 585 -26.93 31.38 4.67
CA HIS A 585 -27.73 31.61 5.88
C HIS A 585 -28.72 30.47 6.14
N LYS A 586 -29.38 29.95 5.09
CA LYS A 586 -30.27 28.79 5.22
C LYS A 586 -29.54 27.53 5.67
N LEU A 587 -28.31 27.30 5.19
CA LEU A 587 -27.47 26.21 5.69
C LEU A 587 -27.08 26.41 7.15
N PHE A 588 -26.72 27.63 7.56
CA PHE A 588 -26.46 27.96 8.96
C PHE A 588 -27.66 27.62 9.85
N GLU A 589 -28.86 28.11 9.49
CA GLU A 589 -30.08 27.83 10.24
C GLU A 589 -30.40 26.32 10.28
N LEU A 590 -30.28 25.63 9.14
CA LEU A 590 -30.54 24.18 9.06
C LEU A 590 -29.61 23.40 9.98
N PHE A 591 -28.31 23.74 10.01
CA PHE A 591 -27.34 23.13 10.90
C PHE A 591 -27.69 23.38 12.37
N ALA A 592 -27.95 24.64 12.73
CA ALA A 592 -28.24 25.03 14.11
C ALA A 592 -29.54 24.39 14.62
N LEU A 593 -30.62 24.44 13.83
CA LEU A 593 -31.90 23.85 14.21
C LEU A 593 -31.87 22.33 14.26
N HIS A 594 -31.08 21.66 13.40
CA HIS A 594 -30.87 20.22 13.46
C HIS A 594 -30.24 19.79 14.80
N HIS A 595 -29.20 20.50 15.24
CA HIS A 595 -28.55 20.21 16.53
C HIS A 595 -29.38 20.62 17.74
N LEU A 596 -30.14 21.70 17.64
CA LEU A 596 -31.12 22.11 18.65
C LEU A 596 -32.16 20.99 18.87
N GLN A 597 -32.73 20.46 17.80
CA GLN A 597 -33.73 19.39 17.89
C GLN A 597 -33.16 18.07 18.41
N SER A 598 -31.95 17.72 17.99
CA SER A 598 -31.26 16.50 18.43
C SER A 598 -30.91 16.56 19.92
N SER A 599 -30.76 17.76 20.49
CA SER A 599 -30.49 18.01 21.90
C SER A 599 -31.63 18.73 22.61
N ALA A 600 -32.87 18.58 22.13
CA ALA A 600 -34.02 19.39 22.54
C ALA A 600 -34.29 19.36 24.05
N SER A 601 -34.02 18.24 24.72
CA SER A 601 -34.16 18.11 26.17
C SER A 601 -33.29 19.12 26.90
N GLU A 602 -32.04 19.33 26.48
CA GLU A 602 -31.09 20.23 27.14
C GLU A 602 -31.42 21.71 26.89
N PHE A 603 -31.91 22.04 25.69
CA PHE A 603 -32.41 23.39 25.39
C PHE A 603 -33.68 23.72 26.17
N PHE A 604 -34.52 22.71 26.45
CA PHE A 604 -35.71 22.87 27.29
C PHE A 604 -35.35 22.99 28.77
N THR A 605 -34.53 22.07 29.31
CA THR A 605 -34.17 22.07 30.74
C THR A 605 -33.34 23.28 31.15
N SER A 606 -32.53 23.83 30.24
CA SER A 606 -31.80 25.08 30.48
C SER A 606 -32.68 26.34 30.37
N ALA A 607 -33.96 26.18 30.03
CA ALA A 607 -34.90 27.26 29.71
C ALA A 607 -34.42 28.19 28.58
N ALA A 608 -33.49 27.75 27.73
CA ALA A 608 -33.06 28.48 26.55
C ALA A 608 -34.18 28.56 25.50
N THR A 609 -35.04 27.54 25.43
CA THR A 609 -36.15 27.47 24.47
C THR A 609 -37.41 26.90 25.10
N THR A 610 -38.56 27.25 24.55
CA THR A 610 -39.85 26.67 24.94
C THR A 610 -40.16 25.39 24.16
N VAL A 611 -41.05 24.54 24.72
CA VAL A 611 -41.61 23.38 23.99
C VAL A 611 -42.21 23.81 22.65
N ARG A 612 -42.86 24.98 22.61
CA ARG A 612 -43.48 25.50 21.39
C ARG A 612 -42.44 25.84 20.32
N GLN A 613 -41.34 26.49 20.68
CA GLN A 613 -40.25 26.78 19.75
C GLN A 613 -39.61 25.51 19.22
N ILE A 614 -39.36 24.50 20.08
CA ILE A 614 -38.83 23.20 19.65
C ILE A 614 -39.77 22.51 18.66
N GLN A 615 -41.08 22.52 18.94
CA GLN A 615 -42.08 21.96 18.04
C GLN A 615 -42.09 22.68 16.69
N LEU A 616 -42.11 24.02 16.68
CA LEU A 616 -42.11 24.83 15.46
C LEU A 616 -40.82 24.68 14.66
N ALA A 617 -39.66 24.61 15.32
CA ALA A 617 -38.37 24.34 14.69
C ALA A 617 -38.42 23.01 13.93
N ARG A 618 -38.98 21.97 14.53
CA ARG A 618 -39.10 20.61 13.96
C ARG A 618 -40.14 20.52 12.84
N THR A 619 -41.36 20.97 13.09
CA THR A 619 -42.50 20.68 12.20
C THR A 619 -42.75 21.76 11.15
N LYS A 620 -42.12 22.94 11.29
CA LYS A 620 -42.24 24.02 10.31
C LYS A 620 -40.89 24.45 9.75
N ARG A 621 -40.04 25.10 10.54
CA ARG A 621 -38.86 25.80 10.01
C ARG A 621 -37.87 24.85 9.36
N THR A 622 -37.59 23.69 9.97
CA THR A 622 -36.68 22.69 9.37
C THR A 622 -37.22 22.13 8.07
N LEU A 623 -38.52 21.81 7.99
CA LEU A 623 -39.11 21.29 6.75
C LEU A 623 -39.07 22.33 5.63
N SER A 624 -39.36 23.60 5.96
CA SER A 624 -39.20 24.74 5.04
C SER A 624 -37.75 24.84 4.55
N LEU A 625 -36.77 24.79 5.46
CA LEU A 625 -35.36 24.85 5.09
C LEU A 625 -34.92 23.68 4.19
N LEU A 626 -35.44 22.47 4.40
CA LEU A 626 -35.16 21.34 3.51
C LEU A 626 -35.68 21.59 2.09
N GLU A 627 -36.91 22.09 1.96
CA GLU A 627 -37.51 22.46 0.68
C GLU A 627 -36.74 23.60 0.01
N GLU A 628 -36.38 24.63 0.77
CA GLU A 628 -35.66 25.79 0.28
C GLU A 628 -34.21 25.47 -0.14
N VAL A 629 -33.53 24.54 0.54
CA VAL A 629 -32.14 24.14 0.21
C VAL A 629 -32.09 23.10 -0.92
N ARG A 630 -33.11 22.25 -1.03
CA ARG A 630 -33.18 21.18 -2.03
C ARG A 630 -32.83 21.59 -3.46
N PRO A 631 -33.39 22.66 -4.07
CA PRO A 631 -33.08 23.03 -5.46
C PRO A 631 -31.61 23.44 -5.65
N HIS A 632 -30.95 23.85 -4.57
CA HIS A 632 -29.56 24.30 -4.58
C HIS A 632 -28.55 23.16 -4.34
N ALA A 633 -29.00 21.99 -3.87
CA ALA A 633 -28.14 20.94 -3.32
C ALA A 633 -27.00 20.51 -4.27
N VAL A 634 -27.28 20.31 -5.56
CA VAL A 634 -26.25 19.90 -6.54
C VAL A 634 -25.21 21.00 -6.77
N ARG A 635 -25.64 22.27 -6.92
CA ARG A 635 -24.71 23.40 -7.08
C ARG A 635 -23.87 23.65 -5.83
N LEU A 636 -24.46 23.49 -4.66
CA LEU A 636 -23.77 23.59 -3.37
C LEU A 636 -22.68 22.52 -3.19
N VAL A 637 -22.85 21.30 -3.71
CA VAL A 637 -21.78 20.29 -3.70
C VAL A 637 -20.77 20.49 -4.83
N ASP A 638 -21.19 21.04 -5.97
CA ASP A 638 -20.29 21.36 -7.08
C ASP A 638 -19.28 22.47 -6.71
N ALA A 639 -19.65 23.41 -5.83
CA ALA A 639 -18.76 24.48 -5.36
C ALA A 639 -17.52 23.97 -4.58
N TRP A 640 -17.57 22.74 -4.05
CA TRP A 640 -16.40 22.10 -3.44
C TRP A 640 -15.32 21.73 -4.47
N SER A 641 -15.64 21.78 -5.77
CA SER A 641 -14.70 21.62 -6.87
C SER A 641 -13.88 20.32 -6.84
N PHE A 642 -14.47 19.23 -6.32
CA PHE A 642 -13.82 17.91 -6.33
C PHE A 642 -13.76 17.34 -7.75
N PRO A 643 -12.56 17.07 -8.30
CA PRO A 643 -12.42 16.36 -9.57
C PRO A 643 -12.90 14.91 -9.43
N ASP A 644 -13.51 14.35 -10.49
CA ASP A 644 -13.92 12.95 -10.50
C ASP A 644 -12.74 11.98 -10.23
N TRP A 645 -11.52 12.36 -10.63
CA TRP A 645 -10.29 11.61 -10.33
C TRP A 645 -9.94 11.58 -8.83
N GLN A 646 -10.30 12.63 -8.10
CA GLN A 646 -10.09 12.71 -6.65
C GLN A 646 -11.19 11.96 -5.88
N LEU A 647 -12.44 12.07 -6.35
CA LEU A 647 -13.58 11.33 -5.79
C LEU A 647 -13.47 9.83 -6.02
N ASP A 648 -12.93 9.43 -7.18
CA ASP A 648 -12.81 8.05 -7.65
C ASP A 648 -14.07 7.24 -7.35
N SER A 649 -15.20 7.77 -7.83
CA SER A 649 -16.55 7.29 -7.51
C SER A 649 -17.40 7.22 -8.77
N ALA A 650 -17.97 6.05 -9.03
CA ALA A 650 -19.00 5.89 -10.05
C ALA A 650 -20.28 6.66 -9.71
N LEU A 651 -20.60 6.77 -8.41
CA LEU A 651 -21.86 7.36 -7.95
C LEU A 651 -21.80 8.90 -7.89
N GLY A 652 -20.60 9.45 -7.66
CA GLY A 652 -20.37 10.88 -7.49
C GLY A 652 -19.92 11.62 -8.75
N ARG A 653 -20.00 11.00 -9.93
CA ARG A 653 -19.52 11.61 -11.18
C ARG A 653 -20.19 12.94 -11.47
N TYR A 654 -19.40 13.92 -11.89
CA TYR A 654 -19.89 15.24 -12.24
C TYR A 654 -20.89 15.21 -13.42
N ASP A 655 -20.70 14.31 -14.38
CA ASP A 655 -21.54 14.20 -15.58
C ASP A 655 -22.83 13.38 -15.39
N GLY A 656 -23.05 12.81 -14.20
CA GLY A 656 -24.25 12.01 -13.90
C GLY A 656 -24.30 10.63 -14.58
N LYS A 657 -23.23 10.18 -15.26
CA LYS A 657 -23.15 8.85 -15.92
C LYS A 657 -22.87 7.72 -14.92
N VAL A 658 -23.75 7.61 -13.92
CA VAL A 658 -23.59 6.75 -12.75
C VAL A 658 -23.62 5.28 -13.13
N TYR A 659 -24.65 4.85 -13.87
CA TYR A 659 -24.88 3.44 -14.15
C TYR A 659 -23.87 2.89 -15.16
N GLU A 660 -23.50 3.72 -16.13
CA GLU A 660 -22.52 3.41 -17.16
C GLU A 660 -21.14 3.18 -16.54
N ASP A 661 -20.67 4.09 -15.66
CA ASP A 661 -19.37 3.94 -15.00
C ASP A 661 -19.36 2.76 -14.02
N LEU A 662 -20.45 2.57 -13.27
CA LEU A 662 -20.58 1.43 -12.36
C LEU A 662 -20.50 0.10 -13.12
N PHE A 663 -21.19 0.01 -14.27
CA PHE A 663 -21.15 -1.17 -15.13
C PHE A 663 -19.79 -1.35 -15.81
N HIS A 664 -19.15 -0.28 -16.29
CA HIS A 664 -17.80 -0.33 -16.87
C HIS A 664 -16.78 -0.87 -15.86
N ARG A 665 -16.75 -0.32 -14.64
CA ARG A 665 -15.85 -0.80 -13.57
C ARG A 665 -16.12 -2.26 -13.21
N ALA A 666 -17.39 -2.67 -13.18
CA ALA A 666 -17.78 -4.03 -12.86
C ALA A 666 -17.50 -5.04 -13.98
N SER A 667 -17.67 -4.67 -15.26
CA SER A 667 -17.59 -5.58 -16.40
C SER A 667 -16.20 -5.63 -17.03
N GLU A 668 -15.53 -4.48 -17.17
CA GLU A 668 -14.28 -4.35 -17.94
C GLU A 668 -13.04 -4.20 -17.06
N VAL A 669 -13.17 -3.58 -15.89
CA VAL A 669 -12.03 -3.32 -14.99
C VAL A 669 -11.84 -4.42 -13.94
N ASN A 670 -12.93 -5.08 -13.51
CA ASN A 670 -12.89 -6.10 -12.47
C ASN A 670 -12.16 -7.38 -12.93
N PRO A 671 -10.97 -7.70 -12.36
CA PRO A 671 -10.18 -8.84 -12.80
C PRO A 671 -10.80 -10.19 -12.43
N VAL A 672 -11.80 -10.25 -11.54
CA VAL A 672 -12.48 -11.51 -11.20
C VAL A 672 -13.24 -12.07 -12.40
N ASN A 673 -13.72 -11.22 -13.31
CA ASN A 673 -14.41 -11.66 -14.53
C ASN A 673 -13.49 -12.39 -15.52
N ASP A 674 -12.17 -12.31 -15.32
CA ASP A 674 -11.16 -13.03 -16.10
C ASP A 674 -10.91 -14.46 -15.57
N ILE A 675 -11.57 -14.84 -14.47
CA ILE A 675 -11.40 -16.11 -13.77
C ILE A 675 -12.66 -16.97 -13.96
N VAL A 676 -12.44 -18.23 -14.33
CA VAL A 676 -13.45 -19.29 -14.43
C VAL A 676 -13.21 -20.26 -13.28
N PHE A 677 -14.11 -20.23 -12.30
CA PHE A 677 -14.07 -21.13 -11.15
C PHE A 677 -14.40 -22.56 -11.58
N ASP A 678 -13.85 -23.55 -10.89
CA ASP A 678 -14.48 -24.86 -10.91
C ASP A 678 -15.63 -24.86 -9.89
N PRO A 679 -16.89 -25.01 -10.32
CA PRO A 679 -18.03 -24.93 -9.41
C PRO A 679 -18.23 -26.21 -8.58
N TYR A 680 -17.48 -27.27 -8.82
CA TYR A 680 -17.71 -28.56 -8.16
C TYR A 680 -16.91 -28.66 -6.84
N PRO A 681 -17.59 -28.76 -5.68
CA PRO A 681 -16.92 -28.76 -4.38
C PRO A 681 -16.09 -30.03 -4.12
N GLU A 682 -16.35 -31.12 -4.85
CA GLU A 682 -15.57 -32.37 -4.80
C GLU A 682 -14.30 -32.33 -5.68
N SER A 683 -14.09 -31.24 -6.43
CA SER A 683 -12.92 -31.05 -7.28
C SER A 683 -11.83 -30.31 -6.51
N ASP A 684 -10.62 -30.86 -6.48
CA ASP A 684 -9.43 -30.18 -5.93
C ASP A 684 -8.96 -29.01 -6.83
N VAL A 685 -9.52 -28.88 -8.04
CA VAL A 685 -9.22 -27.78 -8.96
C VAL A 685 -10.03 -26.56 -8.54
N LEU A 686 -9.38 -25.46 -8.17
CA LEU A 686 -10.08 -24.22 -7.79
C LEU A 686 -10.59 -23.41 -8.99
N PHE A 687 -9.80 -23.38 -10.08
CA PHE A 687 -10.08 -22.57 -11.26
C PHE A 687 -9.88 -23.40 -12.53
N ARG A 688 -10.91 -23.53 -13.37
CA ARG A 688 -10.81 -24.19 -14.69
C ARG A 688 -10.00 -23.38 -15.69
N LYS A 689 -10.11 -22.06 -15.59
CA LYS A 689 -9.32 -21.12 -16.36
C LYS A 689 -9.10 -19.92 -15.48
N ASN A 690 -7.87 -19.64 -15.14
CA ASN A 690 -7.53 -18.40 -14.51
C ASN A 690 -6.69 -17.63 -15.54
N ALA A 691 -7.28 -16.66 -16.24
CA ALA A 691 -6.50 -15.81 -17.16
C ALA A 691 -5.56 -14.88 -16.38
N ALA A 692 -5.81 -14.70 -15.09
CA ALA A 692 -4.85 -14.26 -14.09
C ALA A 692 -4.27 -15.49 -13.38
N GLY A 693 -3.70 -16.46 -14.15
CA GLY A 693 -3.20 -17.78 -13.69
C GLY A 693 -2.53 -17.72 -12.32
N PRO A 694 -2.48 -18.83 -11.54
CA PRO A 694 -2.00 -18.80 -10.16
C PRO A 694 -0.76 -17.92 -10.11
N LYS A 695 -0.89 -16.74 -9.50
CA LYS A 695 0.23 -15.82 -9.36
C LYS A 695 1.20 -16.54 -8.44
N ALA A 696 2.05 -17.39 -9.00
CA ALA A 696 3.42 -17.49 -8.54
C ALA A 696 3.85 -16.04 -8.37
N LYS A 697 4.09 -15.66 -7.12
CA LYS A 697 4.45 -14.31 -6.72
C LYS A 697 5.71 -13.90 -7.48
N LEU A 698 5.56 -13.36 -8.68
CA LEU A 698 6.49 -12.36 -9.20
C LEU A 698 6.10 -11.08 -8.48
N THR A 699 6.75 -10.86 -7.35
CA THR A 699 6.58 -9.65 -6.56
C THR A 699 7.01 -8.45 -7.37
N VAL A 700 6.29 -7.35 -7.19
CA VAL A 700 6.48 -6.04 -7.81
C VAL A 700 7.90 -5.46 -7.57
N ALA A 701 8.69 -6.05 -6.67
CA ALA A 701 10.14 -5.88 -6.58
C ALA A 701 10.87 -6.07 -7.93
N GLU A 702 10.41 -6.96 -8.81
CA GLU A 702 11.05 -7.20 -10.11
C GLU A 702 10.54 -6.26 -11.23
N LEU A 703 9.30 -5.76 -11.13
CA LEU A 703 8.81 -4.72 -12.05
C LEU A 703 9.42 -3.35 -11.73
N ILE A 704 9.66 -3.06 -10.44
CA ILE A 704 10.28 -1.81 -9.98
C ILE A 704 11.79 -1.80 -10.24
N TYR A 705 12.45 -2.96 -10.27
CA TYR A 705 13.86 -3.07 -10.64
C TYR A 705 14.12 -2.85 -12.15
N ILE A 706 13.13 -3.07 -13.03
CA ILE A 706 13.31 -3.01 -14.49
C ILE A 706 13.12 -1.61 -15.11
N ILE A 707 12.56 -0.63 -14.39
CA ILE A 707 12.32 0.70 -15.00
C ILE A 707 13.42 1.73 -14.69
N HIS A 708 14.30 1.58 -13.68
CA HIS A 708 15.37 2.57 -13.42
C HIS A 708 16.63 2.01 -12.72
N VAL A 709 17.43 1.20 -13.41
CA VAL A 709 18.90 1.24 -13.26
C VAL A 709 19.54 0.96 -14.62
N GLY A 710 20.02 2.02 -15.28
CA GLY A 710 20.90 1.89 -16.43
C GLY A 710 22.28 1.42 -15.98
N ALA A 711 22.59 0.16 -16.28
CA ALA A 711 23.93 -0.27 -16.65
C ALA A 711 23.76 -1.43 -17.63
N GLY A 712 24.00 -1.16 -18.92
CA GLY A 712 24.01 -2.20 -19.94
C GLY A 712 25.00 -3.29 -19.55
N ILE A 713 24.65 -4.55 -19.82
CA ILE A 713 25.66 -5.61 -19.74
C ILE A 713 26.59 -5.45 -20.93
N ILE A 714 27.86 -5.25 -20.59
CA ILE A 714 28.97 -5.26 -21.52
C ILE A 714 29.14 -6.72 -21.94
N ARG A 715 28.78 -7.06 -23.18
CA ARG A 715 29.35 -8.24 -23.87
C ARG A 715 30.85 -8.17 -23.64
N ILE A 716 31.50 -9.24 -23.16
CA ILE A 716 32.93 -9.21 -22.87
C ILE A 716 33.65 -8.83 -24.17
N SER A 717 34.02 -7.56 -24.27
CA SER A 717 34.71 -7.04 -25.44
C SER A 717 36.04 -7.76 -25.51
N ASN A 718 36.29 -8.40 -26.65
CA ASN A 718 37.46 -9.23 -26.89
C ASN A 718 37.53 -10.54 -26.10
N ASP A 719 36.40 -11.26 -25.90
CA ASP A 719 36.46 -12.67 -25.48
C ASP A 719 37.40 -13.45 -26.43
N PRO A 720 38.51 -14.04 -25.92
CA PRO A 720 39.48 -14.75 -26.74
C PRO A 720 38.89 -15.90 -27.55
N TYR A 721 37.75 -16.46 -27.14
CA TYR A 721 37.05 -17.53 -27.86
C TYR A 721 36.17 -16.95 -28.97
N ASP A 722 35.39 -15.88 -28.72
CA ASP A 722 34.59 -15.22 -29.75
C ASP A 722 35.48 -14.70 -30.90
N ILE A 723 36.62 -14.05 -30.59
CA ILE A 723 37.54 -13.54 -31.62
C ILE A 723 38.14 -14.67 -32.48
N ARG A 724 38.36 -15.85 -31.89
CA ARG A 724 38.94 -17.00 -32.60
C ARG A 724 37.91 -17.75 -33.44
N PHE A 725 36.67 -17.88 -32.95
CA PHE A 725 35.58 -18.50 -33.70
C PHE A 725 35.01 -17.59 -34.80
N ASP A 726 35.07 -16.25 -34.66
CA ASP A 726 34.63 -15.29 -35.68
C ASP A 726 35.38 -15.43 -37.03
N ARG A 727 36.60 -16.01 -37.00
CA ARG A 727 37.41 -16.27 -38.20
C ARG A 727 37.13 -17.62 -38.85
N LEU A 728 36.37 -18.50 -38.19
CA LEU A 728 36.03 -19.83 -38.66
C LEU A 728 34.65 -19.78 -39.31
N THR A 729 34.62 -19.78 -40.65
CA THR A 729 33.36 -19.69 -41.40
C THR A 729 32.79 -21.08 -41.71
N TYR A 730 31.47 -21.18 -41.63
CA TYR A 730 30.63 -22.36 -41.90
C TYR A 730 30.73 -22.84 -43.37
N LYS A 731 31.88 -23.37 -43.81
CA LYS A 731 32.06 -23.80 -45.21
C LYS A 731 32.29 -25.29 -45.42
N SER A 732 32.28 -26.13 -44.38
CA SER A 732 32.39 -27.58 -44.56
C SER A 732 31.42 -28.37 -43.66
N PRO A 733 30.76 -29.42 -44.17
CA PRO A 733 30.10 -30.45 -43.36
C PRO A 733 31.08 -31.22 -42.46
N GLU A 734 32.38 -31.18 -42.77
CA GLU A 734 33.43 -31.75 -41.94
C GLU A 734 33.91 -30.68 -40.94
N LEU A 735 33.17 -30.54 -39.84
CA LEU A 735 33.46 -29.55 -38.78
C LEU A 735 34.71 -29.91 -37.95
N TRP A 736 35.21 -31.14 -38.05
CA TRP A 736 36.36 -31.60 -37.26
C TRP A 736 37.72 -31.19 -37.85
N ASP A 737 38.52 -30.48 -37.07
CA ASP A 737 39.96 -30.26 -37.28
C ASP A 737 40.70 -30.37 -35.92
N ASP A 738 41.96 -30.79 -35.93
CA ASP A 738 42.79 -30.93 -34.73
C ASP A 738 42.97 -29.58 -34.01
N SER A 739 42.89 -28.46 -34.75
CA SER A 739 42.87 -27.12 -34.16
C SER A 739 41.61 -26.86 -33.32
N HIS A 740 40.45 -27.40 -33.73
CA HIS A 740 39.19 -27.28 -32.99
C HIS A 740 39.18 -28.10 -31.69
N GLN A 741 39.93 -29.21 -31.66
CA GLN A 741 40.10 -30.00 -30.43
C GLN A 741 40.85 -29.22 -29.34
N SER A 742 41.76 -28.32 -29.72
CA SER A 742 42.56 -27.56 -28.75
C SER A 742 41.70 -26.67 -27.83
N PHE A 743 40.51 -26.25 -28.28
CA PHE A 743 39.58 -25.45 -27.48
C PHE A 743 39.02 -26.20 -26.27
N LEU A 744 38.93 -27.53 -26.33
CA LEU A 744 38.43 -28.36 -25.24
C LEU A 744 39.46 -28.53 -24.10
N ARG A 745 40.75 -28.30 -24.37
CA ARG A 745 41.83 -28.47 -23.38
C ARG A 745 41.70 -27.53 -22.17
N GLY A 746 41.10 -26.35 -22.38
CA GLY A 746 40.88 -25.33 -21.36
C GLY A 746 39.44 -25.18 -20.90
N ALA A 747 38.50 -25.89 -21.53
CA ALA A 747 37.08 -25.80 -21.23
C ALA A 747 36.76 -26.49 -19.89
N ARG A 748 36.14 -25.76 -18.98
CA ARG A 748 35.65 -26.31 -17.72
C ARG A 748 34.19 -26.72 -17.92
N PRO A 749 33.85 -28.01 -17.77
CA PRO A 749 32.48 -28.44 -17.93
C PRO A 749 31.58 -27.81 -16.85
N VAL A 750 30.41 -27.34 -17.29
CA VAL A 750 29.37 -26.71 -16.47
C VAL A 750 28.02 -27.35 -16.80
N PRO A 751 27.08 -27.46 -15.84
CA PRO A 751 25.76 -28.07 -16.02
C PRO A 751 24.81 -27.17 -16.83
N VAL A 752 25.21 -26.85 -18.06
CA VAL A 752 24.50 -26.00 -19.00
C VAL A 752 24.13 -26.80 -20.24
N HIS A 753 22.89 -26.65 -20.65
CA HIS A 753 22.34 -27.14 -21.90
C HIS A 753 22.33 -26.01 -22.94
N SER A 754 22.89 -26.30 -24.10
CA SER A 754 22.97 -25.43 -25.26
C SER A 754 21.86 -25.76 -26.25
N HIS A 755 20.81 -24.94 -26.26
CA HIS A 755 19.62 -25.11 -27.09
C HIS A 755 19.88 -24.59 -28.52
N ASN A 756 19.23 -25.21 -29.52
CA ASN A 756 19.39 -24.88 -30.94
C ASN A 756 20.84 -24.73 -31.40
N ASP A 757 21.73 -25.57 -30.89
CA ASP A 757 23.18 -25.46 -31.11
C ASP A 757 23.57 -25.47 -32.61
N TYR A 758 22.76 -26.13 -33.44
CA TYR A 758 22.93 -26.22 -34.89
C TYR A 758 22.70 -24.91 -35.66
N GLU A 759 22.13 -23.87 -35.02
CA GLU A 759 21.97 -22.54 -35.61
C GLU A 759 23.23 -21.67 -35.51
N ARG A 760 24.23 -22.13 -34.75
CA ARG A 760 25.46 -21.38 -34.50
C ARG A 760 26.42 -21.43 -35.68
N SER A 761 27.37 -20.50 -35.68
CA SER A 761 28.43 -20.39 -36.70
C SER A 761 29.27 -21.67 -36.79
N ILE A 762 29.47 -22.37 -35.67
CA ILE A 762 30.20 -23.64 -35.59
C ILE A 762 29.43 -24.54 -34.60
N PRO A 763 28.44 -25.30 -35.10
CA PRO A 763 27.68 -26.24 -34.28
C PRO A 763 28.61 -27.17 -33.51
N LEU A 764 28.16 -27.60 -32.33
CA LEU A 764 28.84 -28.46 -31.37
C LEU A 764 30.04 -27.81 -30.67
N PHE A 765 30.98 -27.23 -31.41
CA PHE A 765 32.26 -26.77 -30.85
C PHE A 765 32.14 -25.50 -30.01
N ASP A 766 31.25 -24.57 -30.35
CA ASP A 766 31.06 -23.36 -29.55
C ASP A 766 30.47 -23.69 -28.17
N ALA A 767 29.51 -24.61 -28.12
CA ALA A 767 28.95 -25.12 -26.86
C ALA A 767 29.99 -25.88 -26.02
N LEU A 768 30.71 -26.83 -26.63
CA LEU A 768 31.73 -27.61 -25.93
C LEU A 768 32.91 -26.74 -25.47
N GLY A 769 33.39 -25.83 -26.31
CA GLY A 769 34.46 -24.89 -25.96
C GLY A 769 34.06 -23.96 -24.80
N SER A 770 32.76 -23.75 -24.61
CA SER A 770 32.22 -22.96 -23.51
C SER A 770 32.03 -23.75 -22.21
N GLY A 771 32.11 -25.08 -22.28
CA GLY A 771 31.93 -25.98 -21.15
C GLY A 771 30.54 -26.60 -21.04
N CYS A 772 29.63 -26.39 -22.00
CA CYS A 772 28.29 -26.98 -21.93
C CYS A 772 28.36 -28.51 -21.99
N ILE A 773 27.76 -29.20 -21.02
CA ILE A 773 27.72 -30.68 -20.96
C ILE A 773 26.46 -31.26 -21.63
N SER A 774 25.66 -30.42 -22.29
CA SER A 774 24.53 -30.87 -23.10
C SER A 774 24.27 -29.95 -24.28
N VAL A 775 23.89 -30.53 -25.42
CA VAL A 775 23.56 -29.84 -26.67
C VAL A 775 22.30 -30.43 -27.29
N GLU A 776 21.61 -29.64 -28.12
CA GLU A 776 20.37 -30.04 -28.80
C GLU A 776 20.50 -30.05 -30.33
N ALA A 777 19.90 -31.07 -30.97
CA ALA A 777 19.75 -31.18 -32.42
C ALA A 777 18.29 -31.40 -32.83
N ASP A 778 17.73 -30.45 -33.57
CA ASP A 778 16.39 -30.57 -34.16
C ASP A 778 16.46 -31.39 -35.43
N VAL A 779 15.86 -32.59 -35.45
CA VAL A 779 15.98 -33.52 -36.57
C VAL A 779 14.68 -33.70 -37.35
N HIS A 780 14.86 -33.80 -38.68
CA HIS A 780 13.82 -34.11 -39.65
C HIS A 780 14.27 -35.28 -40.53
N LEU A 781 13.42 -36.28 -40.73
CA LEU A 781 13.69 -37.35 -41.68
C LEU A 781 13.40 -36.84 -43.11
N LYS A 782 14.44 -36.78 -43.95
CA LYS A 782 14.30 -36.39 -45.38
C LYS A 782 15.32 -37.14 -46.23
N HIS A 783 14.90 -37.64 -47.39
CA HIS A 783 15.76 -38.42 -48.31
C HIS A 783 16.47 -39.61 -47.62
N ASN A 784 15.78 -40.30 -46.70
CA ASN A 784 16.32 -41.42 -45.92
C ASN A 784 17.52 -41.08 -45.01
N ASP A 785 17.67 -39.81 -44.61
CA ASP A 785 18.67 -39.36 -43.65
C ASP A 785 18.06 -38.37 -42.65
N LEU A 786 18.73 -38.17 -41.50
CA LEU A 786 18.33 -37.25 -40.45
C LEU A 786 18.99 -35.89 -40.70
N LEU A 787 18.24 -34.96 -41.29
CA LEU A 787 18.69 -33.59 -41.51
C LEU A 787 18.41 -32.74 -40.27
N VAL A 788 19.32 -31.83 -39.95
CA VAL A 788 19.24 -30.96 -38.78
C VAL A 788 18.74 -29.56 -39.16
N GLY A 789 17.77 -29.04 -38.43
CA GLY A 789 17.27 -27.68 -38.54
C GLY A 789 15.92 -27.48 -37.83
N HIS A 790 15.61 -26.24 -37.44
CA HIS A 790 14.41 -25.92 -36.67
C HIS A 790 13.10 -26.15 -37.46
N SER A 791 13.17 -25.98 -38.79
CA SER A 791 12.03 -26.16 -39.69
C SER A 791 12.46 -26.84 -40.99
N THR A 792 11.49 -27.41 -41.70
CA THR A 792 11.71 -28.06 -43.00
C THR A 792 12.32 -27.13 -44.06
N LEU A 793 12.15 -25.80 -43.91
CA LEU A 793 12.73 -24.76 -44.78
C LEU A 793 14.22 -24.52 -44.53
N SER A 794 14.69 -24.79 -43.31
CA SER A 794 16.08 -24.60 -42.89
C SER A 794 17.00 -25.77 -43.29
N LEU A 795 16.42 -26.90 -43.71
CA LEU A 795 17.15 -28.11 -44.04
C LEU A 795 18.07 -27.92 -45.26
N ARG A 796 19.27 -28.47 -45.18
CA ARG A 796 20.27 -28.50 -46.26
C ARG A 796 20.85 -29.90 -46.34
N SER A 797 21.11 -30.41 -47.54
CA SER A 797 21.56 -31.79 -47.76
C SER A 797 22.87 -32.15 -47.06
N GLY A 798 23.75 -31.18 -46.79
CA GLY A 798 25.01 -31.40 -46.04
C GLY A 798 24.91 -31.25 -44.52
N LYS A 799 23.75 -30.83 -43.98
CA LYS A 799 23.52 -30.64 -42.54
C LYS A 799 22.75 -31.82 -41.98
N THR A 800 23.44 -32.92 -41.71
CA THR A 800 22.84 -34.13 -41.17
C THR A 800 23.27 -34.32 -39.72
N LEU A 801 22.52 -35.13 -38.97
CA LEU A 801 22.89 -35.50 -37.60
C LEU A 801 24.30 -36.11 -37.58
N GLN A 802 24.66 -36.84 -38.64
CA GLN A 802 25.94 -37.51 -38.76
C GLN A 802 27.08 -36.54 -39.02
N SER A 803 26.88 -35.56 -39.90
CA SER A 803 27.92 -34.58 -40.24
C SER A 803 28.11 -33.55 -39.11
N LEU A 804 27.04 -33.11 -38.45
CA LEU A 804 27.11 -32.06 -37.43
C LEU A 804 27.43 -32.56 -36.03
N TYR A 805 26.96 -33.76 -35.64
CA TYR A 805 27.06 -34.25 -34.28
C TYR A 805 27.77 -35.60 -34.17
N LEU A 806 27.23 -36.69 -34.74
CA LEU A 806 27.70 -38.04 -34.40
C LEU A 806 29.14 -38.33 -34.85
N LYS A 807 29.53 -38.00 -36.10
CA LYS A 807 30.91 -38.24 -36.56
C LYS A 807 31.94 -37.35 -35.83
N PRO A 808 31.71 -36.03 -35.64
CA PRO A 808 32.61 -35.21 -34.84
C PRO A 808 32.76 -35.72 -33.40
N LEU A 809 31.67 -36.12 -32.74
CA LEU A 809 31.70 -36.69 -31.39
C LEU A 809 32.47 -38.01 -31.32
N GLN A 810 32.20 -38.93 -32.26
CA GLN A 810 32.93 -40.18 -32.35
C GLN A 810 34.44 -39.93 -32.44
N ARG A 811 34.87 -39.07 -33.37
CA ARG A 811 36.30 -38.76 -33.58
C ARG A 811 36.93 -38.10 -32.36
N MET A 812 36.22 -37.18 -31.68
CA MET A 812 36.70 -36.59 -30.42
C MET A 812 36.96 -37.62 -29.35
N ILE A 813 36.00 -38.53 -29.14
CA ILE A 813 36.07 -39.54 -28.10
C ILE A 813 37.16 -40.56 -28.44
N GLU A 814 37.27 -41.01 -29.68
CA GLU A 814 38.34 -41.90 -30.13
C GLU A 814 39.73 -41.30 -29.88
N VAL A 815 39.94 -40.01 -30.21
CA VAL A 815 41.23 -39.35 -29.95
C VAL A 815 41.52 -39.25 -28.44
N GLN A 816 40.52 -38.97 -27.60
CA GLN A 816 40.68 -38.93 -26.14
C GLN A 816 41.00 -40.31 -25.53
N ASN A 817 40.58 -41.38 -26.20
CA ASN A 817 40.71 -42.77 -25.75
C ASN A 817 41.78 -43.57 -26.50
N ALA A 818 42.48 -42.96 -27.46
CA ALA A 818 43.51 -43.62 -28.25
C ALA A 818 44.60 -44.24 -27.35
N GLY A 819 44.85 -45.54 -27.53
CA GLY A 819 45.86 -46.29 -26.77
C GLY A 819 45.48 -46.63 -25.33
N ARG A 820 44.21 -46.49 -24.92
CA ARG A 820 43.70 -46.83 -23.58
C ARG A 820 42.81 -48.08 -23.62
N SER A 821 42.90 -48.93 -22.60
CA SER A 821 42.05 -50.12 -22.44
C SER A 821 41.32 -50.10 -21.09
N GLY A 822 39.99 -50.29 -21.10
CA GLY A 822 39.18 -50.55 -19.91
C GLY A 822 38.62 -49.33 -19.17
N GLU A 823 39.12 -48.12 -19.42
CA GLU A 823 38.56 -46.89 -18.87
C GLU A 823 38.35 -45.82 -19.93
N TRP A 824 37.07 -45.46 -20.16
CA TRP A 824 36.73 -44.37 -21.08
C TRP A 824 37.04 -43.00 -20.49
N ARG A 825 37.29 -42.05 -21.39
CA ARG A 825 37.35 -40.60 -21.18
C ARG A 825 36.32 -39.88 -22.04
N GLY A 826 35.66 -38.90 -21.46
CA GLY A 826 34.77 -37.96 -22.13
C GLY A 826 35.54 -36.90 -22.90
N LEU A 827 34.82 -35.84 -23.30
CA LEU A 827 35.32 -34.81 -24.21
C LEU A 827 36.21 -33.75 -23.53
N PHE A 828 36.03 -33.55 -22.21
CA PHE A 828 36.67 -32.48 -21.46
C PHE A 828 37.94 -32.95 -20.74
N ASP A 829 39.10 -32.40 -21.11
CA ASP A 829 40.38 -32.74 -20.46
C ASP A 829 40.39 -32.45 -18.95
N MET A 830 39.73 -31.37 -18.57
CA MET A 830 39.62 -30.91 -17.17
C MET A 830 38.70 -31.78 -16.32
N ALA A 831 37.81 -32.58 -16.94
CA ALA A 831 36.98 -33.57 -16.25
C ALA A 831 36.77 -34.81 -17.15
N PRO A 832 37.75 -35.73 -17.18
CA PRO A 832 37.74 -36.85 -18.13
C PRO A 832 36.60 -37.85 -17.95
N LYS A 833 35.86 -37.82 -16.84
CA LYS A 833 34.68 -38.68 -16.62
C LYS A 833 33.36 -37.94 -16.87
N GLN A 834 33.40 -36.70 -17.36
CA GLN A 834 32.20 -35.94 -17.72
C GLN A 834 31.60 -36.49 -19.02
N THR A 835 30.38 -37.00 -18.92
CA THR A 835 29.55 -37.39 -20.05
C THR A 835 28.93 -36.16 -20.74
N LEU A 836 28.87 -36.17 -22.08
CA LEU A 836 28.08 -35.23 -22.86
C LEU A 836 26.67 -35.79 -23.08
N THR A 837 25.64 -34.95 -22.97
CA THR A 837 24.26 -35.34 -23.35
C THR A 837 23.83 -34.69 -24.66
N LEU A 838 23.57 -35.52 -25.68
CA LEU A 838 22.99 -35.08 -26.95
C LEU A 838 21.47 -35.28 -26.92
N LEU A 839 20.74 -34.17 -26.83
CA LEU A 839 19.29 -34.14 -26.90
C LEU A 839 18.85 -34.02 -28.36
N ILE A 840 18.00 -34.93 -28.81
CA ILE A 840 17.56 -35.01 -30.22
C ILE A 840 16.06 -34.77 -30.26
N ASP A 841 15.66 -33.60 -30.75
CA ASP A 841 14.26 -33.19 -30.86
C ASP A 841 13.68 -33.61 -32.20
N PHE A 842 12.69 -34.50 -32.18
CA PHE A 842 12.07 -35.04 -33.38
C PHE A 842 10.98 -34.08 -33.87
N LYS A 843 11.27 -33.32 -34.93
CA LYS A 843 10.32 -32.33 -35.46
C LYS A 843 9.27 -32.89 -36.43
N THR A 844 9.48 -34.09 -36.96
CA THR A 844 8.55 -34.74 -37.91
C THR A 844 8.20 -36.15 -37.46
N LYS A 845 8.13 -37.12 -38.37
CA LYS A 845 7.56 -38.45 -38.13
C LYS A 845 8.33 -39.22 -37.06
N GLY A 846 7.79 -39.25 -35.84
CA GLY A 846 8.48 -39.73 -34.63
C GLY A 846 9.09 -41.12 -34.74
N SER A 847 8.28 -42.14 -35.08
CA SER A 847 8.74 -43.53 -35.17
C SER A 847 9.79 -43.74 -36.28
N GLU A 848 9.59 -43.17 -37.47
CA GLU A 848 10.55 -43.31 -38.57
C GLU A 848 11.89 -42.62 -38.25
N ILE A 849 11.87 -41.48 -37.54
CA ILE A 849 13.10 -40.84 -37.04
C ILE A 849 13.76 -41.72 -35.98
N PHE A 850 12.99 -42.36 -35.09
CA PHE A 850 13.52 -43.24 -34.06
C PHE A 850 14.29 -44.42 -34.67
N ASP A 851 13.69 -45.12 -35.62
CA ASP A 851 14.32 -46.26 -36.31
C ASP A 851 15.61 -45.82 -37.02
N LYS A 852 15.58 -44.64 -37.66
CA LYS A 852 16.76 -44.11 -38.34
C LYS A 852 17.85 -43.65 -37.37
N LEU A 853 17.48 -43.07 -36.24
CA LEU A 853 18.42 -42.70 -35.17
C LEU A 853 19.07 -43.95 -34.58
N ASP A 854 18.27 -44.98 -34.31
CA ASP A 854 18.74 -46.26 -33.80
C ASP A 854 19.77 -46.90 -34.75
N GLU A 855 19.51 -46.90 -36.06
CA GLU A 855 20.49 -47.31 -37.08
C GLU A 855 21.77 -46.46 -37.03
N GLN A 856 21.62 -45.14 -36.94
CA GLN A 856 22.72 -44.17 -36.99
C GLN A 856 23.63 -44.19 -35.76
N LEU A 857 23.19 -44.76 -34.64
CA LEU A 857 23.96 -44.91 -33.41
C LEU A 857 24.83 -46.17 -33.38
N GLN A 858 24.64 -47.12 -34.30
CA GLN A 858 25.38 -48.39 -34.33
C GLN A 858 26.91 -48.23 -34.25
N PRO A 859 27.56 -47.30 -34.99
CA PRO A 859 29.02 -47.13 -34.88
C PRO A 859 29.51 -46.75 -33.47
N LEU A 860 28.68 -46.01 -32.70
CA LEU A 860 29.01 -45.63 -31.32
C LEU A 860 28.76 -46.76 -30.33
N ARG A 861 27.85 -47.70 -30.64
CA ARG A 861 27.65 -48.94 -29.88
C ARG A 861 28.81 -49.89 -30.03
N ASP A 862 29.30 -50.08 -31.26
CA ASP A 862 30.45 -50.95 -31.56
C ASP A 862 31.71 -50.50 -30.79
N LEU A 863 31.78 -49.21 -30.46
CA LEU A 863 32.87 -48.60 -29.68
C LEU A 863 32.60 -48.52 -28.17
N ASP A 864 31.43 -48.97 -27.68
CA ASP A 864 31.01 -48.89 -26.28
C ASP A 864 31.04 -47.44 -25.72
N TYR A 865 30.61 -46.47 -26.51
CA TYR A 865 30.62 -45.04 -26.15
C TYR A 865 29.27 -44.46 -25.72
N LEU A 866 28.19 -45.23 -25.82
CA LEU A 866 26.84 -44.79 -25.46
C LEU A 866 26.48 -45.20 -24.04
N THR A 867 25.97 -44.26 -23.26
CA THR A 867 25.43 -44.54 -21.93
C THR A 867 24.22 -45.45 -22.10
N TYR A 868 24.13 -46.54 -21.34
CA TYR A 868 23.04 -47.49 -21.49
C TYR A 868 22.51 -48.02 -20.15
N TRP A 869 21.27 -48.48 -20.14
CA TRP A 869 20.67 -49.23 -19.03
C TRP A 869 20.97 -50.71 -19.17
N ASN A 870 21.59 -51.32 -18.16
CA ASN A 870 22.00 -52.74 -18.18
C ASN A 870 20.96 -53.71 -17.56
N GLY A 871 19.76 -53.21 -17.22
CA GLY A 871 18.75 -53.95 -16.47
C GLY A 871 18.66 -53.58 -14.98
N THR A 872 19.74 -53.03 -14.40
CA THR A 872 19.82 -52.70 -12.96
C THR A 872 20.27 -51.27 -12.67
N ALA A 873 21.19 -50.75 -13.48
CA ALA A 873 21.77 -49.43 -13.33
C ALA A 873 22.09 -48.81 -14.70
N ARG A 874 22.28 -47.49 -14.70
CA ARG A 874 22.77 -46.74 -15.85
C ARG A 874 24.30 -46.86 -15.89
N VAL A 875 24.81 -47.47 -16.95
CA VAL A 875 26.25 -47.57 -17.23
C VAL A 875 26.66 -46.32 -17.99
N MET A 876 27.29 -45.37 -17.30
CA MET A 876 27.73 -44.11 -17.89
C MET A 876 28.89 -44.35 -18.89
N ARG A 877 28.80 -43.69 -20.04
CA ARG A 877 29.80 -43.65 -21.10
C ARG A 877 30.03 -42.19 -21.55
N PRO A 878 30.98 -41.91 -22.46
CA PRO A 878 31.26 -40.55 -22.92
C PRO A 878 30.03 -39.78 -23.47
N LEU A 879 29.04 -40.48 -24.04
CA LEU A 879 27.87 -39.86 -24.68
C LEU A 879 26.56 -40.48 -24.19
N THR A 880 25.63 -39.63 -23.75
CA THR A 880 24.23 -40.01 -23.46
C THR A 880 23.32 -39.47 -24.55
N ILE A 881 22.46 -40.33 -25.11
CA ILE A 881 21.45 -39.92 -26.10
C ILE A 881 20.09 -39.77 -25.41
N VAL A 882 19.44 -38.63 -25.65
CA VAL A 882 18.10 -38.34 -25.14
C VAL A 882 17.20 -37.92 -26.29
N ALA A 883 16.08 -38.60 -26.48
CA ALA A 883 15.08 -38.27 -27.49
C ALA A 883 13.96 -37.40 -26.88
N THR A 884 13.54 -36.36 -27.62
CA THR A 884 12.46 -35.43 -27.23
C THR A 884 11.59 -35.04 -28.44
N GLY A 885 10.66 -34.11 -28.27
CA GLY A 885 9.78 -33.64 -29.33
C GLY A 885 8.68 -34.65 -29.67
N ASN A 886 8.54 -35.01 -30.95
CA ASN A 886 7.58 -36.02 -31.42
C ASN A 886 8.09 -37.47 -31.27
N ALA A 887 9.18 -37.69 -30.54
CA ALA A 887 9.65 -39.04 -30.31
C ALA A 887 8.55 -39.89 -29.61
N PRO A 888 8.40 -41.17 -29.92
CA PRO A 888 7.44 -42.03 -29.24
C PRO A 888 8.05 -42.68 -28.00
N PHE A 889 7.51 -42.41 -26.82
CA PHE A 889 7.95 -43.02 -25.56
C PHE A 889 7.93 -44.57 -25.62
N ASP A 890 6.93 -45.13 -26.30
CA ASP A 890 6.80 -46.58 -26.46
C ASP A 890 7.91 -47.20 -27.31
N SER A 891 8.54 -46.45 -28.21
CA SER A 891 9.72 -46.96 -28.95
C SER A 891 10.94 -47.07 -28.05
N VAL A 892 11.11 -46.13 -27.11
CA VAL A 892 12.12 -46.27 -26.05
C VAL A 892 11.81 -47.51 -25.23
N LEU A 893 10.56 -47.69 -24.77
CA LEU A 893 10.12 -48.88 -24.03
C LEU A 893 10.29 -50.20 -24.80
N GLY A 894 10.13 -50.18 -26.13
CA GLY A 894 10.32 -51.34 -27.01
C GLY A 894 11.77 -51.78 -27.20
N MET A 895 12.75 -50.95 -26.83
CA MET A 895 14.16 -51.35 -26.83
C MET A 895 14.44 -52.45 -25.78
N ASN A 896 15.54 -53.19 -25.97
CA ASN A 896 15.98 -54.24 -25.06
C ASN A 896 16.03 -53.74 -23.60
N ALA A 897 15.25 -54.37 -22.73
CA ALA A 897 15.10 -53.98 -21.32
C ALA A 897 16.40 -54.07 -20.50
N THR A 898 17.40 -54.78 -21.02
CA THR A 898 18.74 -54.94 -20.41
C THR A 898 19.86 -54.26 -21.19
N HIS A 899 19.55 -53.60 -22.31
CA HIS A 899 20.51 -52.83 -23.07
C HIS A 899 19.81 -51.72 -23.84
N ARG A 900 19.57 -50.59 -23.16
CA ARG A 900 18.89 -49.42 -23.73
C ARG A 900 19.78 -48.20 -23.65
N ASP A 901 20.11 -47.63 -24.80
CA ASP A 901 21.06 -46.52 -24.92
C ASP A 901 20.45 -45.23 -25.47
N ILE A 902 19.14 -45.24 -25.77
CA ILE A 902 18.35 -44.04 -26.04
C ILE A 902 17.41 -43.84 -24.84
N PHE A 903 17.52 -42.69 -24.19
CA PHE A 903 16.65 -42.29 -23.09
C PHE A 903 15.61 -41.27 -23.53
N TRP A 904 14.55 -41.16 -22.75
CA TRP A 904 13.46 -40.22 -22.96
C TRP A 904 13.65 -38.90 -22.20
N ASP A 905 13.23 -37.78 -22.80
CA ASP A 905 13.01 -36.49 -22.12
C ASP A 905 11.56 -36.43 -21.63
N ALA A 906 11.34 -36.72 -20.35
CA ALA A 906 10.02 -36.68 -19.74
C ALA A 906 9.48 -35.25 -19.68
N LYS A 907 8.15 -35.06 -19.70
CA LYS A 907 7.56 -33.73 -19.56
C LYS A 907 7.58 -33.32 -18.10
N LEU A 908 8.41 -32.34 -17.74
CA LEU A 908 8.63 -31.93 -16.35
C LEU A 908 7.33 -31.47 -15.67
N GLU A 909 6.44 -30.81 -16.40
CA GLU A 909 5.14 -30.36 -15.90
C GLU A 909 4.09 -31.47 -15.80
N ARG A 910 4.43 -32.71 -16.21
CA ARG A 910 3.57 -33.91 -16.16
C ARG A 910 4.36 -35.15 -15.71
N LEU A 911 5.30 -35.00 -14.78
CA LEU A 911 6.07 -36.13 -14.23
C LEU A 911 5.24 -37.06 -13.36
N PHE A 912 4.31 -36.50 -12.60
CA PHE A 912 3.34 -37.29 -11.85
C PHE A 912 2.46 -38.07 -12.84
N SER A 913 2.49 -39.40 -12.74
CA SER A 913 1.68 -40.29 -13.56
C SER A 913 0.68 -41.06 -12.72
N MET A 914 -0.51 -41.32 -13.27
CA MET A 914 -1.44 -42.28 -12.66
C MET A 914 -0.91 -43.72 -12.68
N GLU A 915 0.13 -44.00 -13.48
CA GLU A 915 0.83 -45.27 -13.53
C GLU A 915 1.99 -45.36 -12.52
N ASP A 916 2.25 -44.30 -11.73
CA ASP A 916 3.21 -44.35 -10.64
C ASP A 916 2.63 -45.20 -9.50
N ASP A 917 3.38 -46.19 -9.03
CA ASP A 917 3.03 -47.07 -7.92
C ASP A 917 3.73 -46.62 -6.65
N PHE A 918 2.97 -45.91 -5.81
CA PHE A 918 3.42 -45.39 -4.51
C PHE A 918 3.28 -46.41 -3.36
N ASP A 919 2.69 -47.58 -3.59
CA ASP A 919 2.54 -48.62 -2.56
C ASP A 919 3.83 -49.45 -2.40
N THR A 920 4.73 -49.37 -3.39
CA THR A 920 6.07 -49.94 -3.33
C THR A 920 7.06 -49.08 -2.52
N LYS A 921 8.07 -49.73 -1.93
CA LYS A 921 9.13 -49.06 -1.15
C LYS A 921 10.52 -49.46 -1.67
N PRO A 922 11.23 -48.61 -2.43
CA PRO A 922 10.81 -47.27 -2.88
C PRO A 922 9.70 -47.30 -3.95
N PRO A 923 8.97 -46.18 -4.18
CA PRO A 923 7.98 -46.08 -5.24
C PRO A 923 8.53 -46.41 -6.62
N ILE A 924 7.69 -47.00 -7.48
CA ILE A 924 8.00 -47.28 -8.88
C ILE A 924 7.32 -46.21 -9.73
N TYR A 925 8.10 -45.44 -10.49
CA TYR A 925 7.59 -44.36 -11.33
C TYR A 925 7.53 -44.77 -12.80
N ARG A 926 6.50 -44.33 -13.54
CA ARG A 926 6.40 -44.49 -15.00
C ARG A 926 7.65 -43.94 -15.70
N PHE A 927 8.02 -42.72 -15.33
CA PHE A 927 9.26 -42.08 -15.79
C PHE A 927 10.32 -42.28 -14.73
N ASN A 928 11.36 -43.02 -15.06
CA ASN A 928 12.43 -43.34 -14.13
C ASN A 928 13.77 -43.51 -14.84
N ARG A 929 14.83 -43.67 -14.07
CA ARG A 929 16.21 -43.79 -14.57
C ARG A 929 16.46 -44.87 -15.64
N SER A 930 15.60 -45.89 -15.77
CA SER A 930 15.77 -46.92 -16.80
C SER A 930 15.32 -46.47 -18.18
N ASN A 931 14.38 -45.53 -18.27
CA ASN A 931 13.76 -45.11 -19.52
C ASN A 931 13.93 -43.63 -19.85
N SER A 932 14.14 -42.78 -18.86
CA SER A 932 14.23 -41.33 -19.01
C SER A 932 15.53 -40.80 -18.42
N TYR A 933 16.09 -39.75 -19.02
CA TYR A 933 17.31 -39.09 -18.53
C TYR A 933 17.03 -37.65 -18.10
N PHE A 934 16.27 -36.93 -18.92
CA PHE A 934 15.81 -35.58 -18.62
C PHE A 934 14.34 -35.57 -18.24
N ALA A 935 13.98 -34.49 -17.55
CA ALA A 935 12.62 -34.03 -17.47
C ALA A 935 12.62 -32.53 -17.80
N SER A 936 12.02 -32.15 -18.93
CA SER A 936 12.07 -30.77 -19.45
C SER A 936 10.70 -30.11 -19.58
N THR A 937 10.64 -28.78 -19.38
CA THR A 937 9.47 -27.95 -19.73
C THR A 937 9.85 -26.49 -19.99
N LYS A 938 8.92 -25.68 -20.49
CA LYS A 938 9.09 -24.23 -20.59
C LYS A 938 9.29 -23.63 -19.22
N PHE A 939 10.20 -22.68 -19.07
CA PHE A 939 10.43 -21.96 -17.81
C PHE A 939 9.16 -21.29 -17.29
N GLN A 940 8.26 -20.84 -18.17
CA GLN A 940 6.96 -20.29 -17.78
C GLN A 940 6.05 -21.28 -17.04
N ASN A 941 6.30 -22.58 -17.17
CA ASN A 941 5.58 -23.65 -16.48
C ASN A 941 6.29 -24.11 -15.20
N ALA A 942 7.35 -23.42 -14.76
CA ALA A 942 8.16 -23.84 -13.63
C ALA A 942 7.40 -23.72 -12.30
N ILE A 943 7.37 -24.82 -11.56
CA ILE A 943 6.86 -24.90 -10.19
C ILE A 943 8.05 -25.13 -9.26
N LEU A 944 8.69 -24.03 -8.85
CA LEU A 944 9.94 -24.01 -8.06
C LEU A 944 9.72 -23.95 -6.55
N PHE A 945 8.47 -23.81 -6.10
CA PHE A 945 8.10 -23.77 -4.70
C PHE A 945 6.97 -24.76 -4.44
N GLY A 946 7.13 -25.62 -3.43
CA GLY A 946 6.10 -26.57 -3.01
C GLY A 946 4.90 -25.86 -2.39
N ALA A 947 3.77 -26.57 -2.29
CA ALA A 947 2.60 -26.08 -1.59
C ALA A 947 2.86 -26.09 -0.06
N ASN A 948 3.00 -24.89 0.53
CA ASN A 948 3.17 -24.57 1.95
C ASN A 948 4.51 -24.98 2.61
N ASN A 949 5.26 -23.97 3.08
CA ASN A 949 6.39 -24.10 4.01
C ASN A 949 5.90 -24.36 5.46
N ASP A 950 5.01 -25.33 5.64
CA ASP A 950 4.67 -25.82 6.98
C ASP A 950 5.43 -27.12 7.24
N SER A 951 6.05 -27.21 8.41
CA SER A 951 6.87 -28.33 8.90
C SER A 951 6.09 -29.65 9.12
N GLY A 952 4.93 -29.83 8.48
CA GLY A 952 4.07 -31.01 8.55
C GLY A 952 4.22 -31.98 7.37
N LEU A 953 4.99 -31.63 6.33
CA LEU A 953 5.15 -32.42 5.09
C LEU A 953 5.77 -33.83 5.30
N ASP A 954 6.47 -34.06 6.41
CA ASP A 954 7.06 -35.37 6.72
C ASP A 954 6.02 -36.45 7.07
N ASN A 955 4.77 -36.06 7.39
CA ASN A 955 3.70 -36.99 7.76
C ASN A 955 2.70 -37.28 6.62
N LEU A 956 2.87 -36.68 5.43
CA LEU A 956 1.99 -36.99 4.28
C LEU A 956 2.35 -38.35 3.66
N PRO A 957 1.34 -39.13 3.19
CA PRO A 957 1.53 -40.27 2.31
C PRO A 957 2.43 -39.95 1.11
N SER A 958 3.20 -40.93 0.64
CA SER A 958 4.22 -40.74 -0.41
C SER A 958 3.68 -40.11 -1.69
N ARG A 959 2.43 -40.39 -2.05
CA ARG A 959 1.74 -39.81 -3.21
C ARG A 959 1.46 -38.31 -3.05
N GLU A 960 0.88 -37.92 -1.92
CA GLU A 960 0.56 -36.52 -1.60
C GLU A 960 1.83 -35.68 -1.46
N ARG A 961 2.89 -36.27 -0.89
CA ARG A 961 4.21 -35.67 -0.82
C ARG A 961 4.81 -35.40 -2.20
N ASP A 962 4.75 -36.37 -3.11
CA ASP A 962 5.26 -36.21 -4.49
C ASP A 962 4.44 -35.16 -5.27
N MET A 963 3.11 -35.15 -5.12
CA MET A 963 2.23 -34.14 -5.75
C MET A 963 2.48 -32.71 -5.26
N THR A 964 2.94 -32.54 -4.02
CA THR A 964 3.17 -31.21 -3.40
C THR A 964 4.64 -30.76 -3.48
N SER A 965 5.54 -31.65 -3.89
CA SER A 965 6.96 -31.37 -4.13
C SER A 965 7.15 -30.44 -5.33
N THR A 966 8.26 -29.70 -5.36
CA THR A 966 8.66 -28.94 -6.55
C THR A 966 8.91 -29.87 -7.73
N GLN A 967 8.83 -29.35 -8.96
CA GLN A 967 9.14 -30.12 -10.16
C GLN A 967 10.59 -30.64 -10.16
N ILE A 968 11.54 -29.87 -9.61
CA ILE A 968 12.95 -30.30 -9.50
C ILE A 968 13.07 -31.47 -8.53
N GLU A 969 12.35 -31.44 -7.40
CA GLU A 969 12.32 -32.56 -6.46
C GLU A 969 11.66 -33.80 -7.04
N GLN A 970 10.55 -33.65 -7.79
CA GLN A 970 9.89 -34.76 -8.49
C GLN A 970 10.80 -35.42 -9.54
N ALA A 971 11.57 -34.62 -10.28
CA ALA A 971 12.57 -35.14 -11.22
C ALA A 971 13.69 -35.88 -10.48
N THR A 972 14.18 -35.28 -9.39
CA THR A 972 15.25 -35.84 -8.56
C THR A 972 14.85 -37.18 -7.94
N SER A 973 13.62 -37.30 -7.41
CA SER A 973 13.11 -38.55 -6.83
C SER A 973 13.02 -39.70 -7.84
N ARG A 974 12.82 -39.36 -9.12
CA ARG A 974 12.78 -40.29 -10.27
C ARG A 974 14.16 -40.59 -10.87
N GLY A 975 15.22 -39.95 -10.36
CA GLY A 975 16.59 -40.07 -10.89
C GLY A 975 16.79 -39.37 -12.23
N LEU A 976 16.04 -38.29 -12.48
CA LEU A 976 16.04 -37.51 -13.72
C LEU A 976 16.65 -36.12 -13.49
N LEU A 977 17.25 -35.55 -14.52
CA LEU A 977 17.75 -34.17 -14.46
C LEU A 977 16.68 -33.21 -14.98
N ALA A 978 16.23 -32.31 -14.10
CA ALA A 978 15.28 -31.26 -14.48
C ALA A 978 15.96 -30.19 -15.36
N ARG A 979 15.26 -29.77 -16.42
CA ARG A 979 15.67 -28.68 -17.31
C ARG A 979 14.48 -27.76 -17.62
N TYR A 980 14.71 -26.45 -17.58
CA TYR A 980 13.74 -25.48 -18.09
C TYR A 980 14.28 -24.82 -19.34
N TRP A 981 13.55 -24.89 -20.46
CA TRP A 981 13.88 -24.16 -21.70
C TRP A 981 13.07 -22.86 -21.79
N ASP A 982 13.40 -21.96 -22.72
CA ASP A 982 12.86 -20.58 -22.76
C ASP A 982 13.12 -19.77 -21.46
N THR A 983 14.24 -20.01 -20.78
CA THR A 983 14.63 -19.19 -19.61
C THR A 983 14.89 -17.74 -20.03
N PRO A 984 14.57 -16.73 -19.19
CA PRO A 984 14.76 -15.33 -19.53
C PRO A 984 16.22 -15.06 -19.92
N SER A 985 16.45 -14.53 -21.12
CA SER A 985 17.79 -14.11 -21.57
C SER A 985 18.02 -12.60 -21.37
N HIS A 986 16.94 -11.81 -21.36
CA HIS A 986 16.93 -10.36 -21.21
C HIS A 986 15.75 -9.87 -20.35
N PRO A 987 15.89 -8.73 -19.63
CA PRO A 987 17.14 -8.01 -19.42
C PRO A 987 18.10 -8.83 -18.55
N PRO A 988 19.42 -8.59 -18.62
CA PRO A 988 20.39 -9.55 -18.09
C PRO A 988 20.35 -9.74 -16.56
N ASN A 989 19.85 -8.77 -15.82
CA ASN A 989 19.56 -8.91 -14.39
C ASN A 989 18.45 -9.93 -14.11
N VAL A 990 17.41 -10.01 -14.95
CA VAL A 990 16.33 -11.00 -14.83
C VAL A 990 16.85 -12.40 -15.13
N ARG A 991 17.68 -12.53 -16.17
CA ARG A 991 18.41 -13.76 -16.48
C ARG A 991 19.25 -14.24 -15.30
N ASP A 992 20.09 -13.36 -14.74
CA ASP A 992 20.98 -13.73 -13.63
C ASP A 992 20.20 -14.10 -12.35
N ILE A 993 19.05 -13.45 -12.09
CA ILE A 993 18.14 -13.81 -11.00
C ILE A 993 17.51 -15.19 -11.26
N ALA A 994 16.95 -15.41 -12.45
CA ALA A 994 16.32 -16.68 -12.81
C ALA A 994 17.32 -17.85 -12.68
N TRP A 995 18.56 -17.66 -13.12
CA TRP A 995 19.60 -18.67 -12.95
C TRP A 995 19.99 -18.89 -11.51
N ARG A 996 20.14 -17.83 -10.71
CA ARG A 996 20.47 -17.99 -9.28
C ARG A 996 19.39 -18.81 -8.58
N VAL A 997 18.13 -18.51 -8.82
CA VAL A 997 17.00 -19.28 -8.26
C VAL A 997 17.05 -20.74 -8.70
N LEU A 998 17.23 -21.01 -10.01
CA LEU A 998 17.32 -22.38 -10.51
C LEU A 998 18.50 -23.15 -9.91
N ILE A 999 19.67 -22.51 -9.77
CA ILE A 999 20.86 -23.10 -9.14
C ILE A 999 20.60 -23.38 -7.66
N ASP A 1000 20.06 -22.41 -6.93
CA ASP A 1000 19.75 -22.54 -5.50
C ASP A 1000 18.71 -23.65 -5.26
N SER A 1001 17.77 -23.81 -6.19
CA SER A 1001 16.80 -24.93 -6.23
C SER A 1001 17.39 -26.24 -6.74
N LYS A 1002 18.71 -26.32 -7.01
CA LYS A 1002 19.42 -27.51 -7.48
C LYS A 1002 18.92 -28.06 -8.82
N ILE A 1003 18.64 -27.19 -9.79
CA ILE A 1003 18.30 -27.59 -11.16
C ILE A 1003 19.34 -28.56 -11.73
N GLY A 1004 18.91 -29.53 -12.53
CA GLY A 1004 19.80 -30.51 -13.16
C GLY A 1004 20.68 -29.86 -14.24
N LEU A 1005 20.06 -29.17 -15.20
CA LEU A 1005 20.76 -28.38 -16.21
C LEU A 1005 20.10 -27.01 -16.42
N LEU A 1006 20.91 -25.97 -16.50
CA LEU A 1006 20.48 -24.64 -16.92
C LEU A 1006 20.44 -24.56 -18.44
N ASN A 1007 19.34 -24.09 -19.02
CA ASN A 1007 19.28 -23.80 -20.45
C ASN A 1007 19.86 -22.41 -20.74
N MET A 1008 20.91 -22.31 -21.56
CA MET A 1008 21.58 -21.03 -21.82
C MET A 1008 22.32 -21.01 -23.15
N ASP A 1009 22.03 -19.99 -23.96
CA ASP A 1009 22.53 -19.91 -25.33
C ASP A 1009 23.57 -18.79 -25.56
N ASP A 1010 23.87 -17.97 -24.55
CA ASP A 1010 24.93 -16.96 -24.59
C ASP A 1010 26.27 -17.55 -24.12
N MET A 1011 27.05 -18.07 -25.07
CA MET A 1011 28.31 -18.77 -24.78
C MET A 1011 29.39 -17.91 -24.13
N GLY A 1012 29.42 -16.61 -24.42
CA GLY A 1012 30.36 -15.69 -23.76
C GLY A 1012 30.13 -15.62 -22.26
N ILE A 1013 28.88 -15.67 -21.84
CA ILE A 1013 28.51 -15.61 -20.42
C ILE A 1013 28.71 -16.98 -19.75
N VAL A 1014 28.44 -18.10 -20.45
CA VAL A 1014 28.74 -19.45 -19.92
C VAL A 1014 30.22 -19.52 -19.54
N ARG A 1015 31.11 -19.10 -20.47
CA ARG A 1015 32.56 -19.06 -20.24
C ARG A 1015 32.94 -18.15 -19.09
N ALA A 1016 32.39 -16.93 -19.04
CA ALA A 1016 32.66 -15.96 -17.99
C ALA A 1016 32.33 -16.48 -16.58
N ARG A 1017 31.24 -17.25 -16.47
CA ARG A 1017 30.72 -17.76 -15.19
C ARG A 1017 31.28 -19.14 -14.80
N SER A 1018 31.90 -19.87 -15.73
CA SER A 1018 32.54 -21.19 -15.52
C SER A 1018 33.59 -21.27 -14.40
N ARG A 1019 34.06 -20.12 -13.88
CA ARG A 1019 35.10 -20.02 -12.83
C ARG A 1019 34.61 -19.71 -11.43
N GLY A 1020 33.33 -19.39 -11.22
CA GLY A 1020 32.88 -18.84 -9.94
C GLY A 1020 31.53 -19.33 -9.41
N TRP A 1021 30.76 -20.11 -10.17
CA TRP A 1021 29.42 -20.52 -9.77
C TRP A 1021 29.32 -22.05 -9.93
N GLY A 1022 29.24 -22.76 -8.80
CA GLY A 1022 29.02 -24.21 -8.75
C GLY A 1022 30.16 -25.06 -9.31
N SER A 1023 31.22 -25.28 -8.54
CA SER A 1023 31.93 -26.56 -8.66
C SER A 1023 30.91 -27.66 -8.32
N LEU A 1024 30.70 -28.62 -9.22
CA LEU A 1024 29.99 -29.87 -8.91
C LEU A 1024 30.64 -30.50 -7.68
N GLN A 1025 30.08 -30.24 -6.49
CA GLN A 1025 30.27 -31.11 -5.34
C GLN A 1025 29.21 -32.21 -5.47
N ASN A 1026 29.59 -33.41 -5.92
CA ASN A 1026 29.72 -34.51 -4.97
C ASN A 1026 30.05 -35.85 -5.63
N LYS A 1027 30.63 -36.69 -4.78
CA LYS A 1027 31.16 -38.04 -4.97
C LYS A 1027 30.11 -39.14 -5.23
N ASP A 1028 28.86 -38.82 -5.58
CA ASP A 1028 27.77 -39.82 -5.63
C ASP A 1028 26.87 -39.68 -6.87
N LEU A 1029 27.48 -39.73 -8.06
CA LEU A 1029 26.82 -40.13 -9.32
C LEU A 1029 27.55 -41.31 -9.94
#